data_AF-A0A9P0M1C6-F1
#
_entry.id   AF-A0A9P0M1C6-F1
#
_cell.length_a   1.000
_cell.length_b   1.000
_cell.length_c   1.000
_cell.angle_alpha   90.00
_cell.angle_beta   90.00
_cell.angle_gamma   90.00
#
_symmetry.space_group_name_H-M   'P 1'
#
loop_
_entity.id
_entity.type
_entity.pdbx_description
1 polymer ?
#
loop_
_entity_poly.entity_id
_entity_poly.type
_entity_poly.pdbx_seq_one_letter_code
_entity_poly.pdbx_strand_id
1 'polypeptide(L)'
;MVLQNTGKFRADRAEKPTKGNVQGNREETSEFRLRQAIENDAIDLRYGFDRIKDHQERTGFMLNMHATEILDEDKRLVAAVDYYFMEEDGTRFKVSYPFMPYFYVLTKRELIQEVSEFLTKKFSGTIAKIETVTKEDLDLANHLIGLKQKYIKLSFVNQTDMIKVRKDILKVVRKNRKKEDSNAYYTEMLAQTLATTSENVVHKIDTDQMENILDIREYDVPYHVRVSIDLKIFCGSWYTVKTKAKEALPVICPRSDIIERPEPIVLAFDIETTKLPLKFPDAATDQIMMISYMIDGQGYLITNREIISADIEDFEYTPKPEFEGKFTIFNEPNEMNLIQRFFDHILEVRPHVFVTYNGDFFDWPFVEARAASYNLDMKQEIGFSKNREGVYCCRPAMHMDCLCWVKRDSYLPVGSQNLKAVAKAKLRYDPVELDPEEMCPLAASAPQVLSNYSVSDAVATYYLYMQYVHPFIFALCTIIPCEPDEVLRKGSGTLCEALLMVEAFHANIIFPNKEESEFNKLTHDGHVLVQETYVGGHVEALESGVFRADIPCRFRIVPEAVQQLIDNVPRTLEHAIVVEEGVPMDSVTNLAEVTEEVKSKLLALMDQPLRLERPLIYHLDVGAMYPNIILTNRLQPCAMVDETMCASCDFNKPGALCQRSMAWMMREEYMPASRNEYQRIQQQLETEKFPPAFPGGPPRAFHQLSRQEQADLEKKRLSVYCRKVYKKLNAPG
;
A
#
# COMPACT_ATOMS: atom_id res chain seq x y z
N MET A 1 -11.88 -24.23 53.43
CA MET A 1 -13.24 -23.67 53.58
C MET A 1 -13.77 -23.45 52.17
N VAL A 2 -14.81 -24.18 51.78
CA VAL A 2 -15.42 -24.10 50.44
C VAL A 2 -16.25 -22.81 50.39
N LEU A 3 -15.93 -21.89 49.48
CA LEU A 3 -16.77 -20.72 49.21
C LEU A 3 -17.28 -20.79 47.78
N GLN A 4 -18.60 -20.84 47.70
CA GLN A 4 -19.43 -20.96 46.50
C GLN A 4 -19.45 -19.64 45.72
N ASN A 5 -19.36 -19.76 44.40
CA ASN A 5 -19.54 -18.68 43.44
C ASN A 5 -21.03 -18.30 43.36
N THR A 6 -21.41 -17.18 43.97
CA THR A 6 -22.76 -16.61 43.90
C THR A 6 -22.84 -15.60 42.75
N GLY A 7 -22.96 -16.10 41.52
CA GLY A 7 -23.70 -15.49 40.41
C GLY A 7 -23.64 -13.98 40.15
N LYS A 8 -23.04 -13.65 38.99
CA LYS A 8 -23.43 -12.58 38.03
C LYS A 8 -23.45 -11.14 38.55
N PHE A 9 -22.37 -10.43 38.24
CA PHE A 9 -22.40 -8.99 37.96
C PHE A 9 -23.43 -8.72 36.84
N ARG A 10 -24.38 -7.81 37.09
CA ARG A 10 -25.32 -7.27 36.10
C ARG A 10 -24.89 -5.83 35.81
N ALA A 11 -24.41 -5.58 34.59
CA ALA A 11 -24.23 -4.21 34.10
C ALA A 11 -25.60 -3.49 34.06
N ASP A 12 -25.60 -2.20 34.40
CA ASP A 12 -26.79 -1.37 34.32
C ASP A 12 -27.39 -1.39 32.92
N ARG A 13 -28.72 -1.54 32.86
CA ARG A 13 -29.49 -1.54 31.62
C ARG A 13 -29.34 -0.19 30.93
N ALA A 14 -28.59 -0.16 29.84
CA ALA A 14 -28.80 0.82 28.79
C ALA A 14 -30.28 0.80 28.37
N GLU A 15 -30.88 1.98 28.29
CA GLU A 15 -32.27 2.18 27.90
C GLU A 15 -32.57 1.45 26.57
N LYS A 16 -33.69 0.73 26.55
CA LYS A 16 -34.15 -0.01 25.36
C LYS A 16 -34.32 0.95 24.18
N PRO A 17 -33.72 0.68 23.01
CA PRO A 17 -34.11 1.39 21.80
C PRO A 17 -35.54 0.97 21.46
N THR A 18 -36.43 1.94 21.37
CA THR A 18 -37.78 1.77 20.82
C THR A 18 -37.67 1.14 19.43
N LYS A 19 -38.36 0.01 19.26
CA LYS A 19 -38.44 -0.75 18.00
C LYS A 19 -38.95 0.17 16.89
N GLY A 20 -38.10 0.42 15.90
CA GLY A 20 -38.46 1.15 14.69
C GLY A 20 -37.38 2.11 14.21
N ASN A 21 -36.16 1.63 13.98
CA ASN A 21 -35.31 2.17 12.91
C ASN A 21 -34.17 1.19 12.62
N VAL A 22 -33.98 0.92 11.33
CA VAL A 22 -32.89 0.12 10.78
C VAL A 22 -31.56 0.69 11.26
N GLN A 23 -30.70 -0.17 11.80
CA GLN A 23 -29.37 0.17 12.30
C GLN A 23 -28.40 0.32 11.12
N GLY A 24 -28.73 1.25 10.22
CA GLY A 24 -27.91 1.76 9.13
C GLY A 24 -28.04 3.29 9.10
N ASN A 25 -26.96 3.99 8.75
CA ASN A 25 -26.91 5.42 8.42
C ASN A 25 -26.80 6.48 9.54
N ARG A 26 -26.39 6.16 10.78
CA ARG A 26 -26.04 7.24 11.73
C ARG A 26 -24.73 7.98 11.38
N GLU A 27 -23.75 7.28 10.81
CA GLU A 27 -22.44 7.84 10.40
C GLU A 27 -22.49 8.69 9.11
N GLU A 28 -23.60 8.69 8.36
CA GLU A 28 -23.69 9.37 7.05
C GLU A 28 -24.39 10.74 7.11
N THR A 29 -24.87 11.17 8.28
CA THR A 29 -25.55 12.46 8.40
C THR A 29 -24.55 13.63 8.28
N SER A 30 -24.99 14.75 7.71
CA SER A 30 -24.16 15.97 7.65
C SER A 30 -23.80 16.49 9.04
N GLU A 31 -24.67 16.32 10.02
CA GLU A 31 -24.41 16.71 11.41
C GLU A 31 -23.26 15.91 12.04
N PHE A 32 -23.25 14.58 11.84
CA PHE A 32 -22.15 13.73 12.32
C PHE A 32 -20.81 14.13 11.69
N ARG A 33 -20.78 14.35 10.37
CA ARG A 33 -19.56 14.77 9.65
C ARG A 33 -19.06 16.14 10.11
N LEU A 34 -19.98 17.09 10.34
CA LEU A 34 -19.62 18.40 10.89
C LEU A 34 -19.03 18.28 12.30
N ARG A 35 -19.64 17.48 13.16
CA ARG A 35 -19.12 17.22 14.51
C ARG A 35 -17.72 16.60 14.46
N GLN A 36 -17.51 15.63 13.57
CA GLN A 36 -16.21 15.01 13.37
C GLN A 36 -15.16 16.02 12.89
N ALA A 37 -15.51 16.92 11.96
CA ALA A 37 -14.60 17.99 11.51
C ALA A 37 -14.22 18.94 12.65
N ILE A 38 -15.17 19.29 13.53
CA ILE A 38 -14.92 20.12 14.72
C ILE A 38 -14.03 19.40 15.73
N GLU A 39 -14.29 18.12 16.00
CA GLU A 39 -13.46 17.29 16.90
C GLU A 39 -12.03 17.15 16.36
N ASN A 40 -11.88 16.94 15.05
CA ASN A 40 -10.58 16.91 14.37
C ASN A 40 -9.83 18.24 14.54
N ASP A 41 -10.49 19.37 14.27
CA ASP A 41 -9.88 20.69 14.45
C ASP A 41 -9.45 20.95 15.90
N ALA A 42 -10.22 20.47 16.88
CA ALA A 42 -9.87 20.60 18.29
C ALA A 42 -8.63 19.77 18.68
N ILE A 43 -8.49 18.56 18.15
CA ILE A 43 -7.29 17.73 18.35
C ILE A 43 -6.08 18.35 17.65
N ASP A 44 -6.22 18.79 16.40
CA ASP A 44 -5.14 19.44 15.65
C ASP A 44 -4.58 20.65 16.41
N LEU A 45 -5.45 21.45 17.03
CA LEU A 45 -5.08 22.61 17.85
C LEU A 45 -4.27 22.22 19.09
N ARG A 46 -4.55 21.08 19.73
CA ARG A 46 -3.77 20.59 20.89
C ARG A 46 -2.32 20.28 20.52
N TYR A 47 -2.09 19.86 19.26
CA TYR A 47 -0.77 19.67 18.68
C TYR A 47 -0.17 20.95 18.07
N GLY A 48 -0.83 22.10 18.23
CA GLY A 48 -0.35 23.39 17.74
C GLY A 48 -0.62 23.68 16.26
N PHE A 49 -1.43 22.86 15.58
CA PHE A 49 -1.77 23.09 14.17
C PHE A 49 -2.97 24.02 14.02
N ASP A 50 -2.68 25.32 14.05
CA ASP A 50 -3.67 26.36 13.79
C ASP A 50 -4.01 26.47 12.30
N ARG A 51 -5.31 26.52 11.99
CA ARG A 51 -5.78 26.80 10.63
C ARG A 51 -5.54 28.27 10.33
N ILE A 52 -4.72 28.56 9.32
CA ILE A 52 -4.39 29.95 8.94
C ILE A 52 -5.64 30.72 8.49
N LYS A 53 -5.79 31.94 9.02
CA LYS A 53 -6.90 32.86 8.72
C LYS A 53 -6.43 34.22 8.22
N ASP A 54 -5.14 34.51 8.38
CA ASP A 54 -4.53 35.73 7.88
C ASP A 54 -4.24 35.63 6.36
N HIS A 55 -3.68 36.68 5.78
CA HIS A 55 -3.27 36.72 4.37
C HIS A 55 -1.74 36.73 4.22
N GLN A 56 -1.04 36.28 5.26
CA GLN A 56 0.41 36.27 5.24
C GLN A 56 0.90 35.11 4.38
N GLU A 57 2.03 35.37 3.74
CA GLU A 57 2.76 34.35 3.00
C GLU A 57 3.67 33.62 3.99
N ARG A 58 3.57 32.29 4.02
CA ARG A 58 4.30 31.42 4.94
C ARG A 58 5.03 30.35 4.15
N THR A 59 6.25 30.00 4.56
CA THR A 59 7.00 28.91 3.94
C THR A 59 7.15 27.80 4.97
N GLY A 60 6.63 26.62 4.65
CA GLY A 60 6.64 25.48 5.56
C GLY A 60 6.92 24.18 4.83
N PHE A 61 7.52 23.24 5.56
CA PHE A 61 7.70 21.87 5.16
C PHE A 61 6.42 21.09 5.43
N MET A 62 5.89 20.41 4.41
CA MET A 62 4.63 19.67 4.55
C MET A 62 4.88 18.31 5.20
N LEU A 63 4.48 18.18 6.46
CA LEU A 63 4.65 16.98 7.27
C LEU A 63 3.61 15.92 6.95
N ASN A 64 2.34 16.34 6.82
CA ASN A 64 1.22 15.41 6.69
C ASN A 64 0.08 16.03 5.86
N MET A 65 -0.87 15.20 5.44
CA MET A 65 -2.09 15.64 4.79
C MET A 65 -3.24 14.68 5.07
N HIS A 66 -4.47 15.20 5.17
CA HIS A 66 -5.65 14.38 5.45
C HIS A 66 -6.89 14.87 4.72
N ALA A 67 -7.68 13.94 4.18
CA ALA A 67 -9.02 14.26 3.71
C ALA A 67 -9.89 14.82 4.86
N THR A 68 -10.73 15.79 4.53
CA THR A 68 -11.63 16.45 5.48
C THR A 68 -12.86 17.02 4.77
N GLU A 69 -13.77 17.58 5.54
CA GLU A 69 -14.85 18.42 5.04
C GLU A 69 -14.86 19.75 5.78
N ILE A 70 -15.08 20.83 5.04
CA ILE A 70 -15.17 22.19 5.60
C ILE A 70 -16.49 22.81 5.21
N LEU A 71 -16.93 23.82 5.95
CA LEU A 71 -18.10 24.60 5.58
C LEU A 71 -17.71 25.64 4.52
N ASP A 72 -18.45 25.68 3.41
CA ASP A 72 -18.42 26.79 2.47
C ASP A 72 -19.24 28.00 2.97
N GLU A 73 -19.33 29.04 2.14
CA GLU A 73 -20.08 30.27 2.43
C GLU A 73 -21.58 30.02 2.64
N ASP A 74 -22.13 29.02 1.94
CA ASP A 74 -23.53 28.58 2.05
C ASP A 74 -23.76 27.64 3.24
N LYS A 75 -22.74 27.44 4.10
CA LYS A 75 -22.74 26.50 5.23
C LYS A 75 -23.00 25.05 4.81
N ARG A 76 -22.57 24.69 3.59
CA ARG A 76 -22.59 23.32 3.09
C ARG A 76 -21.22 22.68 3.33
N LEU A 77 -21.24 21.39 3.65
CA LEU A 77 -20.02 20.60 3.76
C LEU A 77 -19.45 20.32 2.36
N VAL A 78 -18.25 20.84 2.12
CA VAL A 78 -17.47 20.62 0.90
C VAL A 78 -16.24 19.79 1.23
N ALA A 79 -15.86 18.89 0.32
CA ALA A 79 -14.65 18.10 0.50
C ALA A 79 -13.41 18.99 0.36
N ALA A 80 -12.44 18.77 1.25
CA ALA A 80 -11.15 19.44 1.23
C ALA A 80 -10.04 18.51 1.73
N VAL A 81 -8.79 18.89 1.49
CA VAL A 81 -7.62 18.27 2.11
C VAL A 81 -6.99 19.26 3.07
N ASP A 82 -6.78 18.85 4.31
CA ASP A 82 -5.97 19.60 5.27
C ASP A 82 -4.49 19.22 5.06
N TYR A 83 -3.63 20.22 4.95
CA TYR A 83 -2.18 20.08 4.83
C TYR A 83 -1.51 20.66 6.08
N TYR A 84 -0.59 19.91 6.67
CA TYR A 84 0.07 20.22 7.94
C TYR A 84 1.50 20.63 7.67
N PHE A 85 1.86 21.84 8.10
CA PHE A 85 3.15 22.47 7.80
C PHE A 85 3.92 22.81 9.08
N MET A 86 5.24 22.76 8.95
CA MET A 86 6.19 23.26 9.94
C MET A 86 7.13 24.27 9.28
N GLU A 87 7.22 25.47 9.84
CA GLU A 87 8.18 26.51 9.42
C GLU A 87 9.59 26.20 9.94
N GLU A 88 10.62 26.88 9.43
CA GLU A 88 12.01 26.67 9.84
C GLU A 88 12.25 26.92 11.34
N ASP A 89 11.46 27.78 11.97
CA ASP A 89 11.53 28.09 13.41
C ASP A 89 10.75 27.10 14.29
N GLY A 90 10.17 26.04 13.70
CA GLY A 90 9.35 25.05 14.38
C GLY A 90 7.88 25.47 14.57
N THR A 91 7.48 26.66 14.12
CA THR A 91 6.08 27.09 14.14
C THR A 91 5.23 26.19 13.25
N ARG A 92 4.04 25.85 13.72
CA ARG A 92 3.14 24.89 13.06
C ARG A 92 1.92 25.62 12.55
N PHE A 93 1.46 25.23 11.37
CA PHE A 93 0.20 25.71 10.84
C PHE A 93 -0.42 24.67 9.92
N LYS A 94 -1.73 24.80 9.68
CA LYS A 94 -2.41 24.01 8.66
C LYS A 94 -3.22 24.89 7.73
N VAL A 95 -3.42 24.39 6.52
CA VAL A 95 -4.29 25.01 5.50
C VAL A 95 -5.18 23.95 4.89
N SER A 96 -6.37 24.37 4.47
CA SER A 96 -7.36 23.47 3.88
C SER A 96 -7.59 23.87 2.45
N TYR A 97 -7.51 22.90 1.55
CA TYR A 97 -7.70 23.09 0.13
C TYR A 97 -9.00 22.42 -0.32
N PRO A 98 -10.08 23.19 -0.56
CA PRO A 98 -11.31 22.66 -1.15
C PRO A 98 -11.07 22.13 -2.55
N PHE A 99 -11.52 20.91 -2.83
CA PHE A 99 -11.39 20.31 -4.15
C PHE A 99 -12.57 19.39 -4.44
N MET A 100 -13.24 19.58 -5.58
CA MET A 100 -14.40 18.75 -5.94
C MET A 100 -13.96 17.34 -6.30
N PRO A 101 -14.41 16.29 -5.57
CA PRO A 101 -14.22 14.91 -6.00
C PRO A 101 -14.87 14.69 -7.37
N TYR A 102 -14.31 13.82 -8.19
CA TYR A 102 -14.86 13.54 -9.52
C TYR A 102 -14.54 12.12 -9.99
N PHE A 103 -15.27 11.67 -11.01
CA PHE A 103 -14.94 10.51 -11.83
C PHE A 103 -15.43 10.72 -13.28
N TYR A 104 -15.06 9.83 -14.19
CA TYR A 104 -15.40 9.92 -15.61
C TYR A 104 -16.42 8.87 -16.03
N VAL A 105 -17.26 9.21 -17.00
CA VAL A 105 -18.24 8.32 -17.62
C VAL A 105 -17.98 8.25 -19.12
N LEU A 106 -17.91 7.03 -19.65
CA LEU A 106 -17.82 6.74 -21.07
C LEU A 106 -19.22 6.49 -21.63
N THR A 107 -19.54 7.10 -22.76
CA THR A 107 -20.83 6.94 -23.44
C THR A 107 -20.60 6.59 -24.91
N LYS A 108 -21.67 6.18 -25.59
CA LYS A 108 -21.68 6.16 -27.05
C LYS A 108 -21.32 7.54 -27.59
N ARG A 109 -20.41 7.59 -28.56
CA ARG A 109 -19.77 8.83 -29.06
C ARG A 109 -20.78 9.88 -29.53
N GLU A 110 -21.83 9.44 -30.21
CA GLU A 110 -22.86 10.30 -30.79
C GLU A 110 -23.80 10.92 -29.73
N LEU A 111 -23.88 10.32 -28.53
CA LEU A 111 -24.91 10.63 -27.52
C LEU A 111 -24.36 11.36 -26.29
N ILE A 112 -23.12 11.84 -26.33
CA ILE A 112 -22.46 12.45 -25.18
C ILE A 112 -23.22 13.68 -24.64
N GLN A 113 -23.81 14.49 -25.52
CA GLN A 113 -24.60 15.66 -25.13
C GLN A 113 -25.93 15.26 -24.47
N GLU A 114 -26.67 14.33 -25.10
CA GLU A 114 -27.94 13.82 -24.57
C GLU A 114 -27.77 13.17 -23.19
N VAL A 115 -26.73 12.34 -23.02
CA VAL A 115 -26.42 11.71 -21.73
C VAL A 115 -26.00 12.77 -20.70
N SER A 116 -25.22 13.78 -21.08
CA SER A 116 -24.82 14.87 -20.16
C SER A 116 -26.02 15.65 -19.64
N GLU A 117 -26.95 16.05 -20.51
CA GLU A 117 -28.17 16.75 -20.12
C GLU A 117 -29.08 15.89 -19.25
N PHE A 118 -29.19 14.60 -19.58
CA PHE A 118 -29.96 13.65 -18.80
C PHE A 118 -29.39 13.46 -17.39
N LEU A 119 -28.07 13.27 -17.26
CA LEU A 119 -27.41 13.13 -15.96
C LEU A 119 -27.57 14.39 -15.10
N THR A 120 -27.50 15.57 -15.73
CA THR A 120 -27.76 16.87 -15.07
C THR A 120 -29.16 16.91 -14.47
N LYS A 121 -30.20 16.50 -15.23
CA LYS A 121 -31.58 16.49 -14.76
C LYS A 121 -31.83 15.42 -13.70
N LYS A 122 -31.30 14.20 -13.90
CA LYS A 122 -31.51 13.05 -13.03
C LYS A 122 -30.89 13.21 -11.65
N PHE A 123 -29.69 13.78 -11.58
CA PHE A 123 -28.94 13.98 -10.35
C PHE A 123 -28.83 15.46 -9.96
N SER A 124 -29.87 16.24 -10.30
CA SER A 124 -29.98 17.66 -9.95
C SER A 124 -29.84 17.84 -8.43
N GLY A 125 -28.98 18.77 -8.03
CA GLY A 125 -28.65 19.03 -6.62
C GLY A 125 -27.57 18.11 -6.02
N THR A 126 -27.18 17.04 -6.70
CA THR A 126 -26.10 16.13 -6.25
C THR A 126 -24.82 16.31 -7.06
N ILE A 127 -24.93 16.42 -8.39
CA ILE A 127 -23.79 16.73 -9.25
C ILE A 127 -23.56 18.24 -9.26
N ALA A 128 -22.35 18.67 -8.92
CA ALA A 128 -21.98 20.08 -8.84
C ALA A 128 -21.61 20.64 -10.22
N LYS A 129 -20.86 19.87 -11.01
CA LYS A 129 -20.38 20.28 -12.33
C LYS A 129 -20.29 19.07 -13.26
N ILE A 130 -20.72 19.27 -14.51
CA ILE A 130 -20.55 18.31 -15.60
C ILE A 130 -19.75 18.98 -16.70
N GLU A 131 -18.70 18.31 -17.18
CA GLU A 131 -17.90 18.80 -18.29
C GLU A 131 -17.48 17.66 -19.23
N THR A 132 -17.44 17.93 -20.53
CA THR A 132 -16.89 16.99 -21.51
C THR A 132 -15.37 17.19 -21.60
N VAL A 133 -14.60 16.13 -21.39
CA VAL A 133 -13.14 16.15 -21.46
C VAL A 133 -12.64 15.17 -22.51
N THR A 134 -11.45 15.41 -23.04
CA THR A 134 -10.73 14.50 -23.94
C THR A 134 -9.50 13.93 -23.25
N LYS A 135 -9.36 12.61 -23.26
CA LYS A 135 -8.24 11.86 -22.66
C LYS A 135 -7.57 10.97 -23.70
N GLU A 136 -6.29 10.69 -23.50
CA GLU A 136 -5.62 9.59 -24.20
C GLU A 136 -6.14 8.28 -23.59
N ASP A 137 -6.77 7.45 -24.40
CA ASP A 137 -7.22 6.11 -24.01
C ASP A 137 -6.38 5.11 -24.80
N LEU A 138 -5.51 4.37 -24.11
CA LEU A 138 -4.59 3.44 -24.76
C LEU A 138 -5.31 2.20 -25.30
N ASP A 139 -6.55 1.95 -24.87
CA ASP A 139 -7.42 0.91 -25.40
C ASP A 139 -8.20 1.38 -26.65
N LEU A 140 -8.17 2.68 -26.96
CA LEU A 140 -8.83 3.23 -28.14
C LEU A 140 -8.06 2.79 -29.40
N ALA A 141 -8.76 2.15 -30.33
CA ALA A 141 -8.22 1.80 -31.63
C ALA A 141 -7.69 3.07 -32.34
N ASN A 142 -6.48 2.98 -32.89
CA ASN A 142 -5.80 4.11 -33.53
C ASN A 142 -5.52 5.32 -32.62
N HIS A 143 -5.38 5.17 -31.30
CA HIS A 143 -4.95 6.28 -30.44
C HIS A 143 -3.59 6.86 -30.86
N LEU A 144 -2.69 6.04 -31.43
CA LEU A 144 -1.33 6.45 -31.83
C LEU A 144 -1.28 7.52 -32.95
N ILE A 145 -2.35 7.70 -33.74
CA ILE A 145 -2.43 8.80 -34.74
C ILE A 145 -2.97 10.11 -34.12
N GLY A 146 -3.16 10.15 -32.80
CA GLY A 146 -3.67 11.29 -32.06
C GLY A 146 -5.19 11.28 -31.84
N LEU A 147 -5.87 10.15 -32.06
CA LEU A 147 -7.28 10.00 -31.69
C LEU A 147 -7.41 9.96 -30.17
N LYS A 148 -8.32 10.79 -29.64
CA LYS A 148 -8.59 10.89 -28.20
C LYS A 148 -10.00 10.47 -27.89
N GLN A 149 -10.19 9.87 -26.72
CA GLN A 149 -11.49 9.47 -26.23
C GLN A 149 -12.17 10.63 -25.49
N LYS A 150 -13.47 10.84 -25.76
CA LYS A 150 -14.29 11.81 -25.02
C LYS A 150 -14.97 11.14 -23.84
N TYR A 151 -14.91 11.80 -22.68
CA TYR A 151 -15.58 11.39 -21.45
C TYR A 151 -16.41 12.53 -20.87
N ILE A 152 -17.41 12.17 -20.07
CA ILE A 152 -18.15 13.10 -19.23
C ILE A 152 -17.53 13.06 -17.83
N LYS A 153 -16.92 14.16 -17.39
CA LYS A 153 -16.41 14.33 -16.02
C LYS A 153 -17.55 14.82 -15.12
N LEU A 154 -17.85 14.05 -14.08
CA LEU A 154 -18.86 14.40 -13.07
C LEU A 154 -18.13 14.84 -11.80
N SER A 155 -18.32 16.10 -11.39
CA SER A 155 -17.71 16.66 -10.18
C SER A 155 -18.76 16.90 -9.11
N PHE A 156 -18.37 16.70 -7.84
CA PHE A 156 -19.27 16.68 -6.69
C PHE A 156 -18.80 17.69 -5.63
N VAL A 157 -19.72 18.11 -4.76
CA VAL A 157 -19.38 19.00 -3.64
C VAL A 157 -18.62 18.23 -2.54
N ASN A 158 -18.99 16.97 -2.30
CA ASN A 158 -18.40 16.11 -1.28
C ASN A 158 -18.31 14.64 -1.75
N GLN A 159 -17.59 13.81 -0.99
CA GLN A 159 -17.37 12.40 -1.34
C GLN A 159 -18.65 11.55 -1.17
N THR A 160 -19.51 11.88 -0.21
CA THR A 160 -20.76 11.14 0.03
C THR A 160 -21.67 11.17 -1.20
N ASP A 161 -21.81 12.34 -1.82
CA ASP A 161 -22.64 12.52 -3.01
C ASP A 161 -22.03 11.85 -4.25
N MET A 162 -20.70 11.91 -4.40
CA MET A 162 -19.97 11.14 -5.41
C MET A 162 -20.24 9.63 -5.27
N ILE A 163 -20.15 9.08 -4.06
CA ILE A 163 -20.35 7.65 -3.80
C ILE A 163 -21.78 7.21 -4.12
N LYS A 164 -22.79 8.04 -3.81
CA LYS A 164 -24.19 7.77 -4.16
C LYS A 164 -24.38 7.63 -5.67
N VAL A 165 -23.93 8.62 -6.45
CA VAL A 165 -24.08 8.61 -7.92
C VAL A 165 -23.25 7.49 -8.54
N ARG A 166 -22.03 7.27 -8.08
CA ARG A 166 -21.16 6.16 -8.48
C ARG A 166 -21.86 4.81 -8.35
N LYS A 167 -22.54 4.56 -7.22
CA LYS A 167 -23.25 3.30 -6.96
C LYS A 167 -24.36 3.05 -7.98
N ASP A 168 -25.06 4.09 -8.42
CA ASP A 168 -26.14 3.95 -9.40
C ASP A 168 -25.62 3.80 -10.83
N ILE A 169 -24.57 4.53 -11.20
CA ILE A 169 -23.93 4.38 -12.52
C ILE A 169 -23.27 3.00 -12.67
N LEU A 170 -22.55 2.50 -11.65
CA LEU A 170 -21.93 1.16 -11.69
C LEU A 170 -22.95 0.03 -11.91
N LYS A 171 -24.12 0.12 -11.28
CA LYS A 171 -25.20 -0.86 -11.51
C LYS A 171 -25.65 -0.87 -12.96
N VAL A 172 -25.76 0.31 -13.58
CA VAL A 172 -26.17 0.47 -14.97
C VAL A 172 -25.08 -0.03 -15.91
N VAL A 173 -23.82 0.36 -15.73
CA VAL A 173 -22.68 -0.12 -16.53
C VAL A 173 -22.63 -1.66 -16.52
N ARG A 174 -22.75 -2.29 -15.36
CA ARG A 174 -22.79 -3.76 -15.22
C ARG A 174 -23.97 -4.39 -15.95
N LYS A 175 -25.13 -3.71 -16.00
CA LYS A 175 -26.32 -4.18 -16.72
C LYS A 175 -26.12 -4.04 -18.24
N ASN A 176 -25.55 -2.94 -18.69
CA ASN A 176 -25.34 -2.64 -20.11
C ASN A 176 -24.29 -3.55 -20.72
N ARG A 177 -23.14 -3.76 -20.05
CA ARG A 177 -22.11 -4.73 -20.49
C ARG A 177 -22.68 -6.13 -20.71
N LYS A 178 -23.43 -6.66 -19.72
CA LYS A 178 -24.07 -7.98 -19.85
C LYS A 178 -25.05 -8.07 -21.02
N LYS A 179 -25.77 -6.99 -21.33
CA LYS A 179 -26.67 -6.94 -22.49
C LYS A 179 -25.88 -6.94 -23.79
N GLU A 180 -24.79 -6.18 -23.88
CA GLU A 180 -23.91 -6.17 -25.06
C GLU A 180 -23.26 -7.53 -25.29
N ASP A 181 -22.74 -8.18 -24.26
CA ASP A 181 -22.18 -9.54 -24.35
C ASP A 181 -23.22 -10.56 -24.87
N SER A 182 -24.45 -10.48 -24.35
CA SER A 182 -25.55 -11.36 -24.75
C SER A 182 -25.99 -11.10 -26.20
N ASN A 183 -26.02 -9.84 -26.61
CA ASN A 183 -26.37 -9.45 -27.97
C ASN A 183 -25.27 -9.79 -28.97
N ALA A 184 -23.99 -9.65 -28.59
CA ALA A 184 -22.86 -10.08 -29.41
C ALA A 184 -22.97 -11.58 -29.71
N TYR A 185 -23.21 -12.41 -28.69
CA TYR A 185 -23.44 -13.85 -28.86
C TYR A 185 -24.65 -14.18 -29.76
N TYR A 186 -25.78 -13.47 -29.58
CA TYR A 186 -26.96 -13.64 -30.43
C TYR A 186 -26.73 -13.17 -31.87
N THR A 187 -25.94 -12.11 -32.06
CA THR A 187 -25.60 -11.54 -33.37
C THR A 187 -24.58 -12.42 -34.10
N GLU A 188 -23.65 -13.05 -33.39
CA GLU A 188 -22.74 -14.07 -33.93
C GLU A 188 -23.52 -15.32 -34.39
N MET A 189 -24.49 -15.76 -33.58
CA MET A 189 -25.39 -16.86 -33.93
C MET A 189 -26.32 -16.50 -35.12
N LEU A 190 -26.84 -15.26 -35.17
CA LEU A 190 -27.64 -14.75 -36.28
C LEU A 190 -26.79 -14.53 -37.55
N ALA A 191 -25.54 -14.10 -37.44
CA ALA A 191 -24.61 -13.96 -38.56
C ALA A 191 -24.24 -15.30 -39.20
N GLN A 192 -24.23 -16.39 -38.42
CA GLN A 192 -24.14 -17.75 -38.94
C GLN A 192 -25.43 -18.26 -39.61
N THR A 193 -26.58 -17.62 -39.39
CA THR A 193 -27.89 -18.15 -39.84
C THR A 193 -28.61 -17.28 -40.88
N LEU A 194 -28.31 -15.98 -41.00
CA LEU A 194 -29.11 -15.04 -41.81
C LEU A 194 -28.24 -14.08 -42.63
N ALA A 195 -27.72 -14.57 -43.75
CA ALA A 195 -27.33 -13.73 -44.89
C ALA A 195 -28.57 -13.40 -45.76
N THR A 196 -29.52 -12.65 -45.21
CA THR A 196 -30.70 -11.97 -45.82
C THR A 196 -31.67 -11.75 -44.65
N THR A 197 -32.03 -10.56 -44.19
CA THR A 197 -32.74 -9.47 -44.87
C THR A 197 -32.80 -8.34 -43.82
N SER A 198 -32.54 -7.09 -44.18
CA SER A 198 -32.59 -5.97 -43.23
C SER A 198 -33.73 -5.03 -43.58
N GLU A 199 -34.71 -4.89 -42.68
CA GLU A 199 -35.58 -3.70 -42.65
C GLU A 199 -35.59 -3.09 -41.24
N ASN A 200 -35.38 -1.77 -41.25
CA ASN A 200 -35.29 -0.90 -40.09
C ASN A 200 -36.66 -0.67 -39.45
N VAL A 201 -36.73 -0.80 -38.13
CA VAL A 201 -37.83 -0.23 -37.33
C VAL A 201 -37.26 0.65 -36.24
N VAL A 202 -37.43 1.97 -36.41
CA VAL A 202 -37.11 2.99 -35.41
C VAL A 202 -38.31 3.13 -34.49
N HIS A 203 -38.21 2.61 -33.26
CA HIS A 203 -39.15 2.92 -32.19
C HIS A 203 -38.61 4.06 -31.33
N LYS A 204 -39.23 5.25 -31.45
CA LYS A 204 -39.14 6.34 -30.48
C LYS A 204 -39.83 5.90 -29.19
N ILE A 205 -39.04 5.36 -28.25
CA ILE A 205 -39.41 5.16 -26.85
C ILE A 205 -38.63 6.22 -26.07
N ASP A 206 -39.29 6.90 -25.14
CA ASP A 206 -38.68 7.81 -24.17
C ASP A 206 -37.46 7.12 -23.53
N THR A 207 -36.28 7.42 -24.04
CA THR A 207 -35.12 6.53 -23.92
C THR A 207 -34.42 6.85 -22.60
N ASP A 208 -34.38 5.91 -21.67
CA ASP A 208 -33.53 6.03 -20.48
C ASP A 208 -32.07 6.11 -20.94
N GLN A 209 -31.52 7.33 -20.97
CA GLN A 209 -30.18 7.60 -21.50
C GLN A 209 -29.08 6.91 -20.68
N MET A 210 -29.41 6.35 -19.50
CA MET A 210 -28.53 5.45 -18.76
C MET A 210 -28.11 4.22 -19.60
N GLU A 211 -28.93 3.75 -20.54
CA GLU A 211 -28.57 2.61 -21.40
C GLU A 211 -27.43 2.91 -22.38
N ASN A 212 -27.10 4.19 -22.58
CA ASN A 212 -26.02 4.65 -23.44
C ASN A 212 -24.69 4.89 -22.71
N ILE A 213 -24.65 4.61 -21.41
CA ILE A 213 -23.43 4.62 -20.59
C ILE A 213 -22.72 3.26 -20.76
N LEU A 214 -21.48 3.30 -21.25
CA LEU A 214 -20.68 2.12 -21.57
C LEU A 214 -19.72 1.75 -20.43
N ASP A 215 -19.14 2.75 -19.78
CA ASP A 215 -18.15 2.54 -18.72
C ASP A 215 -18.09 3.72 -17.74
N ILE A 216 -17.45 3.48 -16.61
CA ILE A 216 -17.09 4.47 -15.59
C ILE A 216 -15.61 4.30 -15.27
N ARG A 217 -14.85 5.40 -15.23
CA ARG A 217 -13.39 5.40 -15.04
C ARG A 217 -12.98 6.27 -13.85
N GLU A 218 -11.88 5.89 -13.20
CA GLU A 218 -11.25 6.63 -12.09
C GLU A 218 -12.17 6.88 -10.88
N TYR A 219 -13.12 5.98 -10.61
CA TYR A 219 -14.16 6.13 -9.59
C TYR A 219 -13.77 5.64 -8.18
N ASP A 220 -12.60 4.99 -8.08
CA ASP A 220 -12.06 4.35 -6.89
C ASP A 220 -10.72 4.94 -6.45
N VAL A 221 -10.28 6.04 -7.08
CA VAL A 221 -9.12 6.81 -6.65
C VAL A 221 -9.41 7.46 -5.29
N PRO A 222 -8.60 7.21 -4.25
CA PRO A 222 -8.77 7.86 -2.95
C PRO A 222 -8.72 9.39 -3.08
N TYR A 223 -9.54 10.09 -2.30
CA TYR A 223 -9.73 11.52 -2.51
C TYR A 223 -8.47 12.36 -2.25
N HIS A 224 -7.73 12.11 -1.17
CA HIS A 224 -6.47 12.82 -0.90
C HIS A 224 -5.39 12.51 -1.94
N VAL A 225 -5.33 11.27 -2.44
CA VAL A 225 -4.48 10.86 -3.56
C VAL A 225 -4.84 11.63 -4.82
N ARG A 226 -6.13 11.75 -5.14
CA ARG A 226 -6.64 12.54 -6.27
C ARG A 226 -6.16 13.99 -6.20
N VAL A 227 -6.37 14.65 -5.07
CA VAL A 227 -5.98 16.06 -4.92
C VAL A 227 -4.47 16.23 -5.06
N SER A 228 -3.69 15.32 -4.48
CA SER A 228 -2.23 15.33 -4.55
C SER A 228 -1.71 15.17 -5.99
N ILE A 229 -2.28 14.23 -6.75
CA ILE A 229 -1.97 14.03 -8.18
C ILE A 229 -2.34 15.28 -8.98
N ASP A 230 -3.58 15.75 -8.87
CA ASP A 230 -4.10 16.83 -9.70
C ASP A 230 -3.35 18.16 -9.48
N LEU A 231 -2.95 18.43 -8.23
CA LEU A 231 -2.27 19.68 -7.85
C LEU A 231 -0.74 19.56 -7.80
N LYS A 232 -0.17 18.35 -7.93
CA LYS A 232 1.25 18.06 -7.67
C LYS A 232 1.72 18.54 -6.30
N ILE A 233 0.97 18.20 -5.26
CA ILE A 233 1.30 18.52 -3.86
C ILE A 233 1.58 17.21 -3.12
N PHE A 234 2.80 17.07 -2.61
CA PHE A 234 3.36 15.86 -2.02
C PHE A 234 4.01 16.15 -0.66
N CYS A 235 3.82 15.24 0.31
CA CYS A 235 4.44 15.31 1.64
C CYS A 235 5.97 15.28 1.54
N GLY A 236 6.66 15.77 2.57
CA GLY A 236 8.13 15.74 2.61
C GLY A 236 8.82 16.79 1.73
N SER A 237 8.09 17.82 1.30
CA SER A 237 8.61 18.94 0.48
C SER A 237 8.25 20.29 1.09
N TRP A 238 9.05 21.31 0.78
CA TRP A 238 8.78 22.70 1.16
C TRP A 238 7.79 23.37 0.21
N TYR A 239 6.87 24.15 0.78
CA TYR A 239 5.93 24.97 0.03
C TYR A 239 5.81 26.36 0.62
N THR A 240 5.59 27.34 -0.25
CA THR A 240 5.07 28.64 0.11
C THR A 240 3.55 28.61 0.02
N VAL A 241 2.87 28.92 1.12
CA VAL A 241 1.43 28.98 1.25
C VAL A 241 0.99 30.44 1.37
N LYS A 242 0.04 30.83 0.54
CA LYS A 242 -0.57 32.16 0.56
C LYS A 242 -2.08 32.06 0.52
N THR A 243 -2.72 32.44 1.61
CA THR A 243 -4.16 32.59 1.72
C THR A 243 -4.57 33.95 1.14
N LYS A 244 -5.34 33.94 0.06
CA LYS A 244 -5.92 35.16 -0.51
C LYS A 244 -7.13 35.60 0.35
N ALA A 245 -7.71 36.77 0.04
CA ALA A 245 -8.95 37.26 0.68
C ALA A 245 -10.03 36.16 0.75
N LYS A 246 -11.02 36.32 1.64
CA LYS A 246 -12.02 35.32 2.10
C LYS A 246 -12.65 34.37 1.04
N GLU A 247 -12.53 34.66 -0.25
CA GLU A 247 -13.25 34.02 -1.36
C GLU A 247 -12.34 33.17 -2.28
N ALA A 248 -11.01 33.22 -2.12
CA ALA A 248 -10.07 32.58 -3.05
C ALA A 248 -9.33 31.39 -2.42
N LEU A 249 -9.18 30.31 -3.21
CA LEU A 249 -8.43 29.12 -2.83
C LEU A 249 -7.00 29.48 -2.39
N PRO A 250 -6.45 28.80 -1.37
CA PRO A 250 -5.07 28.99 -0.96
C PRO A 250 -4.13 28.65 -2.12
N VAL A 251 -3.11 29.48 -2.32
CA VAL A 251 -2.06 29.22 -3.30
C VAL A 251 -0.92 28.49 -2.57
N ILE A 252 -0.62 27.28 -3.03
CA ILE A 252 0.45 26.44 -2.48
C ILE A 252 1.47 26.23 -3.60
N CYS A 253 2.68 26.75 -3.43
CA CYS A 253 3.73 26.71 -4.45
C CYS A 253 4.95 25.95 -3.93
N PRO A 254 5.46 24.93 -4.66
CA PRO A 254 6.63 24.18 -4.22
C PRO A 254 7.89 25.06 -4.18
N ARG A 255 8.77 24.79 -3.22
CA ARG A 255 10.06 25.46 -3.01
C ARG A 255 11.19 24.45 -3.18
N SER A 256 11.45 24.06 -4.43
CA SER A 256 12.51 23.10 -4.78
C SER A 256 13.92 23.65 -4.58
N ASP A 257 14.05 24.93 -4.29
CA ASP A 257 15.29 25.60 -3.90
C ASP A 257 15.72 25.28 -2.45
N ILE A 258 14.80 24.85 -1.59
CA ILE A 258 15.09 24.45 -0.21
C ILE A 258 15.18 22.92 -0.14
N ILE A 259 16.40 22.41 0.04
CA ILE A 259 16.69 20.96 0.03
C ILE A 259 16.76 20.40 1.46
N GLU A 260 17.28 21.19 2.39
CA GLU A 260 17.44 20.77 3.79
C GLU A 260 16.08 20.52 4.43
N ARG A 261 15.94 19.39 5.10
CA ARG A 261 14.70 19.01 5.78
C ARG A 261 14.75 19.56 7.21
N PRO A 262 13.64 20.11 7.73
CA PRO A 262 13.60 20.49 9.12
C PRO A 262 13.55 19.23 9.99
N GLU A 263 13.92 19.36 11.26
CA GLU A 263 13.89 18.25 12.22
C GLU A 263 12.52 18.22 12.92
N PRO A 264 11.61 17.29 12.57
CA PRO A 264 10.39 17.14 13.33
C PRO A 264 10.70 16.55 14.70
N ILE A 265 9.96 16.97 15.72
CA ILE A 265 9.92 16.28 17.01
C ILE A 265 9.43 14.83 16.84
N VAL A 266 10.30 13.87 17.20
CA VAL A 266 10.06 12.43 17.11
C VAL A 266 9.98 11.83 18.51
N LEU A 267 8.87 11.16 18.82
CA LEU A 267 8.70 10.37 20.03
C LEU A 267 8.67 8.88 19.68
N ALA A 268 9.70 8.14 20.07
CA ALA A 268 9.72 6.68 19.94
C ALA A 268 9.46 6.03 21.30
N PHE A 269 8.51 5.10 21.40
CA PHE A 269 8.21 4.45 22.68
C PHE A 269 8.00 2.95 22.56
N ASP A 270 8.16 2.29 23.69
CA ASP A 270 7.95 0.87 23.91
C ASP A 270 7.37 0.66 25.33
N ILE A 271 6.48 -0.33 25.49
CA ILE A 271 5.87 -0.65 26.79
C ILE A 271 6.28 -2.03 27.29
N GLU A 272 6.46 -2.13 28.61
CA GLU A 272 6.57 -3.41 29.29
C GLU A 272 5.32 -3.67 30.11
N THR A 273 4.80 -4.89 30.05
CA THR A 273 3.55 -5.28 30.71
C THR A 273 3.74 -6.49 31.60
N THR A 274 2.85 -6.66 32.58
CA THR A 274 2.75 -7.95 33.27
C THR A 274 2.22 -9.01 32.31
N LYS A 275 2.46 -10.27 32.67
CA LYS A 275 1.86 -11.41 32.00
C LYS A 275 1.76 -12.60 32.93
N LEU A 276 0.81 -13.48 32.64
CA LEU A 276 0.77 -14.80 33.24
C LEU A 276 1.87 -15.70 32.66
N PRO A 277 2.42 -16.66 33.44
CA PRO A 277 3.44 -17.58 32.95
C PRO A 277 3.00 -18.36 31.71
N LEU A 278 3.89 -18.46 30.72
CA LEU A 278 3.67 -19.16 29.44
C LEU A 278 2.46 -18.69 28.62
N LYS A 279 1.95 -17.48 28.91
CA LYS A 279 0.87 -16.82 28.15
C LYS A 279 1.34 -15.48 27.61
N PHE A 280 0.66 -15.02 26.57
CA PHE A 280 0.75 -13.64 26.12
C PHE A 280 0.07 -12.70 27.13
N PRO A 281 0.52 -11.43 27.22
CA PRO A 281 -0.17 -10.41 27.99
C PRO A 281 -1.62 -10.23 27.54
N ASP A 282 -2.53 -10.04 28.49
CA ASP A 282 -3.95 -9.74 28.25
C ASP A 282 -4.32 -8.41 28.90
N ALA A 283 -4.58 -7.39 28.10
CA ALA A 283 -4.89 -6.03 28.59
C ALA A 283 -6.12 -5.96 29.50
N ALA A 284 -7.00 -6.96 29.49
CA ALA A 284 -8.13 -7.02 30.41
C ALA A 284 -7.71 -7.33 31.86
N THR A 285 -6.60 -8.05 32.06
CA THR A 285 -6.15 -8.51 33.37
C THR A 285 -4.77 -8.01 33.78
N ASP A 286 -3.87 -7.88 32.81
CA ASP A 286 -2.49 -7.45 33.01
C ASP A 286 -2.39 -5.91 33.03
N GLN A 287 -1.30 -5.41 33.61
CA GLN A 287 -1.02 -3.98 33.78
C GLN A 287 0.27 -3.57 33.07
N ILE A 288 0.38 -2.30 32.71
CA ILE A 288 1.63 -1.68 32.25
C ILE A 288 2.54 -1.47 33.46
N MET A 289 3.77 -1.98 33.37
CA MET A 289 4.79 -1.80 34.39
C MET A 289 5.76 -0.65 34.07
N MET A 290 6.07 -0.45 32.79
CA MET A 290 6.97 0.61 32.33
C MET A 290 6.54 1.13 30.95
N ILE A 291 6.78 2.42 30.71
CA ILE A 291 6.76 3.02 29.37
C ILE A 291 8.09 3.72 29.18
N SER A 292 8.92 3.19 28.29
CA SER A 292 10.19 3.81 27.90
C SER A 292 10.00 4.57 26.59
N TYR A 293 10.58 5.76 26.49
CA TYR A 293 10.48 6.54 25.26
C TYR A 293 11.66 7.50 25.08
N MET A 294 11.93 7.85 23.83
CA MET A 294 12.91 8.87 23.46
C MET A 294 12.23 10.00 22.71
N ILE A 295 12.64 11.22 23.00
CA ILE A 295 12.22 12.44 22.32
C ILE A 295 13.48 13.17 21.86
N ASP A 296 13.69 13.26 20.55
CA ASP A 296 14.82 13.96 19.92
C ASP A 296 16.20 13.65 20.55
N GLY A 297 16.40 12.38 20.95
CA GLY A 297 17.65 11.88 21.55
C GLY A 297 17.70 11.88 23.08
N GLN A 298 16.76 12.57 23.76
CA GLN A 298 16.61 12.48 25.22
C GLN A 298 15.69 11.32 25.60
N GLY A 299 16.14 10.44 26.50
CA GLY A 299 15.38 9.31 27.00
C GLY A 299 14.54 9.66 28.23
N TYR A 300 13.42 8.97 28.36
CA TYR A 300 12.53 9.01 29.51
C TYR A 300 12.00 7.61 29.82
N LEU A 301 11.77 7.33 31.10
CA LEU A 301 11.15 6.09 31.56
C LEU A 301 10.10 6.43 32.60
N ILE A 302 8.86 6.00 32.40
CA ILE A 302 7.82 6.07 33.42
C ILE A 302 7.64 4.67 34.00
N THR A 303 7.66 4.54 35.32
CA THR A 303 7.52 3.24 36.01
C THR A 303 6.29 3.20 36.90
N ASN A 304 5.59 2.07 36.95
CA ASN A 304 4.48 1.82 37.86
C ASN A 304 4.97 1.20 39.19
N ARG A 305 4.95 1.99 40.27
CA ARG A 305 5.42 1.57 41.60
C ARG A 305 4.52 0.55 42.31
N GLU A 306 3.35 0.20 41.78
CA GLU A 306 2.57 -0.96 42.27
C GLU A 306 3.25 -2.29 41.93
N ILE A 307 4.07 -2.33 40.88
CA ILE A 307 4.65 -3.55 40.31
C ILE A 307 6.17 -3.55 40.47
N ILE A 308 6.80 -2.44 40.10
CA ILE A 308 8.23 -2.25 40.31
C ILE A 308 8.46 -2.16 41.82
N SER A 309 9.50 -2.79 42.37
CA SER A 309 9.69 -2.83 43.84
C SER A 309 10.44 -1.63 44.43
N ALA A 310 11.31 -0.98 43.66
CA ALA A 310 12.09 0.18 44.09
C ALA A 310 12.00 1.35 43.09
N ASP A 311 12.23 2.57 43.58
CA ASP A 311 12.38 3.74 42.71
C ASP A 311 13.64 3.55 41.84
N ILE A 312 13.53 3.90 40.57
CA ILE A 312 14.63 3.84 39.60
C ILE A 312 15.22 5.25 39.48
N GLU A 313 16.55 5.34 39.62
CA GLU A 313 17.29 6.59 39.48
C GLU A 313 17.63 6.86 38.01
N ASP A 314 17.83 8.13 37.66
CA ASP A 314 18.32 8.55 36.34
C ASP A 314 19.62 7.83 35.97
N PHE A 315 19.67 7.28 34.76
CA PHE A 315 20.80 6.51 34.28
C PHE A 315 21.01 6.68 32.78
N GLU A 316 22.13 6.16 32.28
CA GLU A 316 22.51 6.23 30.88
C GLU A 316 22.62 4.83 30.28
N TYR A 317 22.01 4.65 29.12
CA TYR A 317 22.18 3.49 28.25
C TYR A 317 22.63 3.95 26.86
N THR A 318 23.94 3.94 26.65
CA THR A 318 24.60 4.36 25.40
C THR A 318 25.33 3.15 24.82
N PRO A 319 24.68 2.32 23.97
CA PRO A 319 25.30 1.10 23.41
C PRO A 319 26.45 1.42 22.45
N LYS A 320 26.43 2.62 21.85
CA LYS A 320 27.50 3.18 21.02
C LYS A 320 27.57 4.70 21.17
N PRO A 321 28.72 5.34 20.91
CA PRO A 321 28.84 6.80 20.96
C PRO A 321 27.83 7.53 20.07
N GLU A 322 27.48 6.98 18.90
CA GLU A 322 26.47 7.55 18.01
C GLU A 322 25.01 7.37 18.48
N PHE A 323 24.78 6.54 19.50
CA PHE A 323 23.46 6.19 20.03
C PHE A 323 23.38 6.54 21.51
N GLU A 324 23.49 7.82 21.84
CA GLU A 324 23.34 8.30 23.22
C GLU A 324 21.92 8.05 23.74
N GLY A 325 21.81 7.60 24.99
CA GLY A 325 20.53 7.37 25.65
C GLY A 325 20.60 7.74 27.11
N LYS A 326 20.47 9.03 27.42
CA LYS A 326 20.37 9.53 28.81
C LYS A 326 18.91 9.51 29.22
N PHE A 327 18.57 8.85 30.33
CA PHE A 327 17.19 8.64 30.75
C PHE A 327 16.86 9.38 32.03
N THR A 328 15.81 10.21 31.96
CA THR A 328 15.15 10.80 33.12
C THR A 328 13.96 9.95 33.53
N ILE A 329 13.85 9.63 34.81
CA ILE A 329 12.90 8.63 35.30
C ILE A 329 11.75 9.28 36.06
N PHE A 330 10.53 8.85 35.74
CA PHE A 330 9.30 9.23 36.44
C PHE A 330 8.75 8.02 37.19
N ASN A 331 8.98 7.99 38.49
CA ASN A 331 8.48 6.94 39.39
C ASN A 331 7.04 7.26 39.82
N GLU A 332 6.04 6.79 39.05
CA GLU A 332 4.64 7.09 39.29
C GLU A 332 3.98 6.06 40.25
N PRO A 333 3.11 6.49 41.16
CA PRO A 333 2.64 5.65 42.26
C PRO A 333 1.77 4.46 41.82
N ASN A 334 1.14 4.53 40.64
CA ASN A 334 0.29 3.46 40.09
C ASN A 334 0.15 3.57 38.56
N GLU A 335 -0.49 2.58 37.93
CA GLU A 335 -0.68 2.51 36.48
C GLU A 335 -1.46 3.72 35.92
N MET A 336 -2.48 4.21 36.63
CA MET A 336 -3.26 5.38 36.19
C MET A 336 -2.38 6.63 36.06
N ASN A 337 -1.54 6.91 37.06
CA ASN A 337 -0.62 8.05 37.03
C ASN A 337 0.47 7.87 35.97
N LEU A 338 0.92 6.63 35.74
CA LEU A 338 1.84 6.32 34.64
C LEU A 338 1.24 6.68 33.27
N ILE A 339 -0.01 6.29 33.01
CA ILE A 339 -0.69 6.59 31.74
C ILE A 339 -0.95 8.09 31.62
N GLN A 340 -1.42 8.74 32.69
CA GLN A 340 -1.66 10.18 32.69
C GLN A 340 -0.37 10.97 32.43
N ARG A 341 0.74 10.61 33.09
CA ARG A 341 2.05 11.22 32.87
C ARG A 341 2.47 11.10 31.41
N PHE A 342 2.26 9.94 30.80
CA PHE A 342 2.60 9.72 29.38
C PHE A 342 1.77 10.63 28.47
N PHE A 343 0.45 10.72 28.69
CA PHE A 343 -0.44 11.59 27.92
C PHE A 343 -0.13 13.08 28.11
N ASP A 344 0.15 13.50 29.34
CA ASP A 344 0.51 14.88 29.67
C ASP A 344 1.80 15.28 28.94
N HIS A 345 2.83 14.42 28.98
CA HIS A 345 4.11 14.71 28.33
C HIS A 345 3.98 14.72 26.79
N ILE A 346 3.13 13.87 26.22
CA ILE A 346 2.77 13.92 24.79
C ILE A 346 2.18 15.29 24.42
N LEU A 347 1.25 15.82 25.22
CA LEU A 347 0.60 17.11 24.92
C LEU A 347 1.49 18.33 25.22
N GLU A 348 2.45 18.18 26.12
CA GLU A 348 3.49 19.17 26.39
C GLU A 348 4.45 19.31 25.20
N VAL A 349 4.98 18.17 24.72
CA VAL A 349 5.99 18.11 23.66
C VAL A 349 5.36 18.25 22.27
N ARG A 350 4.14 17.74 22.10
CA ARG A 350 3.38 17.69 20.84
C ARG A 350 4.20 17.07 19.70
N PRO A 351 4.54 15.77 19.75
CA PRO A 351 5.34 15.14 18.70
C PRO A 351 4.66 15.23 17.33
N HIS A 352 5.46 15.36 16.28
CA HIS A 352 4.98 15.24 14.90
C HIS A 352 4.95 13.79 14.44
N VAL A 353 5.86 12.98 14.98
CA VAL A 353 6.04 11.57 14.65
C VAL A 353 6.04 10.75 15.93
N PHE A 354 5.18 9.74 15.98
CA PHE A 354 5.21 8.68 16.97
C PHE A 354 5.83 7.44 16.33
N VAL A 355 6.76 6.80 17.00
CA VAL A 355 7.48 5.62 16.50
C VAL A 355 7.32 4.48 17.49
N THR A 356 7.06 3.29 16.97
CA THR A 356 6.99 2.06 17.76
C THR A 356 7.63 0.91 16.98
N TYR A 357 7.78 -0.24 17.62
CA TYR A 357 8.08 -1.49 16.94
C TYR A 357 6.96 -2.50 17.22
N ASN A 358 6.08 -2.74 16.24
CA ASN A 358 4.86 -3.54 16.38
C ASN A 358 3.75 -2.88 17.23
N GLY A 359 3.78 -1.56 17.38
CA GLY A 359 2.83 -0.84 18.24
C GLY A 359 1.39 -0.87 17.77
N ASP A 360 1.13 -1.06 16.47
CA ASP A 360 -0.24 -1.21 15.95
C ASP A 360 -0.95 -2.45 16.52
N PHE A 361 -0.20 -3.49 16.87
CA PHE A 361 -0.74 -4.80 17.28
C PHE A 361 -0.46 -5.17 18.74
N PHE A 362 0.35 -4.40 19.45
CA PHE A 362 0.65 -4.62 20.86
C PHE A 362 0.51 -3.35 21.69
N ASP A 363 1.44 -2.40 21.55
CA ASP A 363 1.59 -1.25 22.45
C ASP A 363 0.35 -0.37 22.53
N TRP A 364 -0.12 0.18 21.40
CA TRP A 364 -1.28 1.05 21.37
C TRP A 364 -2.59 0.37 21.81
N PRO A 365 -2.93 -0.85 21.34
CA PRO A 365 -4.09 -1.56 21.87
C PRO A 365 -4.04 -1.80 23.38
N PHE A 366 -2.85 -2.07 23.92
CA PHE A 366 -2.69 -2.26 25.35
C PHE A 366 -2.90 -0.94 26.10
N VAL A 367 -2.24 0.15 25.68
CA VAL A 367 -2.41 1.48 26.27
C VAL A 367 -3.87 1.95 26.20
N GLU A 368 -4.56 1.79 25.08
CA GLU A 368 -5.98 2.15 24.93
C GLU A 368 -6.87 1.39 25.93
N ALA A 369 -6.69 0.07 26.02
CA ALA A 369 -7.50 -0.77 26.90
C ALA A 369 -7.25 -0.47 28.38
N ARG A 370 -5.99 -0.24 28.77
CA ARG A 370 -5.62 0.12 30.14
C ARG A 370 -6.11 1.52 30.51
N ALA A 371 -5.94 2.50 29.63
CA ALA A 371 -6.48 3.86 29.81
C ALA A 371 -8.00 3.84 30.03
N ALA A 372 -8.72 3.06 29.22
CA ALA A 372 -10.17 2.91 29.34
C ALA A 372 -10.60 2.31 30.70
N SER A 373 -9.79 1.42 31.30
CA SER A 373 -10.06 0.86 32.63
C SER A 373 -10.04 1.90 33.75
N TYR A 374 -9.37 3.03 33.52
CA TYR A 374 -9.30 4.19 34.41
C TYR A 374 -10.21 5.36 33.96
N ASN A 375 -11.11 5.12 33.00
CA ASN A 375 -11.99 6.14 32.39
C ASN A 375 -11.24 7.26 31.63
N LEU A 376 -10.04 6.97 31.11
CA LEU A 376 -9.31 7.85 30.20
C LEU A 376 -9.64 7.45 28.76
N ASP A 377 -10.17 8.38 27.97
CA ASP A 377 -10.46 8.16 26.54
C ASP A 377 -9.25 8.61 25.72
N MET A 378 -8.40 7.67 25.31
CA MET A 378 -7.15 7.95 24.59
C MET A 378 -7.35 8.84 23.34
N LYS A 379 -8.48 8.70 22.64
CA LYS A 379 -8.79 9.53 21.47
C LYS A 379 -9.06 10.97 21.89
N GLN A 380 -9.79 11.18 22.98
CA GLN A 380 -10.07 12.52 23.49
C GLN A 380 -8.87 13.16 24.18
N GLU A 381 -8.01 12.36 24.83
CA GLU A 381 -6.82 12.86 25.51
C GLU A 381 -5.74 13.28 24.50
N ILE A 382 -5.29 12.35 23.65
CA ILE A 382 -4.12 12.54 22.77
C ILE A 382 -4.42 12.39 21.28
N GLY A 383 -5.67 12.15 20.87
CA GLY A 383 -6.05 12.08 19.45
C GLY A 383 -5.79 10.74 18.75
N PHE A 384 -5.18 9.78 19.44
CA PHE A 384 -4.92 8.44 18.89
C PHE A 384 -6.17 7.56 18.96
N SER A 385 -6.47 6.86 17.86
CA SER A 385 -7.54 5.86 17.84
C SER A 385 -7.32 4.84 16.73
N LYS A 386 -7.95 3.68 16.88
CA LYS A 386 -7.93 2.62 15.88
C LYS A 386 -8.79 2.97 14.66
N ASN A 387 -8.20 2.92 13.47
CA ASN A 387 -8.92 3.17 12.21
C ASN A 387 -9.64 1.91 11.69
N ARG A 388 -10.29 2.02 10.53
CA ARG A 388 -11.04 0.91 9.90
C ARG A 388 -10.16 -0.26 9.45
N GLU A 389 -8.88 -0.03 9.21
CA GLU A 389 -7.89 -1.06 8.84
C GLU A 389 -7.31 -1.76 10.07
N GLY A 390 -7.66 -1.27 11.27
CA GLY A 390 -7.24 -1.86 12.52
C GLY A 390 -5.86 -1.42 12.99
N VAL A 391 -5.34 -0.30 12.46
CA VAL A 391 -4.08 0.34 12.90
C VAL A 391 -4.38 1.61 13.69
N TYR A 392 -3.45 2.03 14.55
CA TYR A 392 -3.58 3.24 15.35
C TYR A 392 -3.03 4.44 14.57
N CYS A 393 -3.84 5.48 14.49
CA CYS A 393 -3.48 6.73 13.83
C CYS A 393 -3.86 7.93 14.68
N CYS A 394 -3.13 9.02 14.47
CA CYS A 394 -3.44 10.35 14.95
C CYS A 394 -3.48 11.29 13.74
N ARG A 395 -4.38 12.26 13.75
CA ARG A 395 -4.55 13.17 12.61
C ARG A 395 -3.39 14.18 12.49
N PRO A 396 -3.05 14.95 13.53
CA PRO A 396 -1.96 15.93 13.44
C PRO A 396 -0.56 15.33 13.54
N ALA A 397 -0.43 14.04 13.89
CA ALA A 397 0.86 13.38 14.08
C ALA A 397 0.87 11.98 13.45
N MET A 398 1.94 11.65 12.75
CA MET A 398 2.06 10.36 12.06
C MET A 398 2.50 9.23 12.99
N HIS A 399 2.07 8.01 12.72
CA HIS A 399 2.48 6.82 13.47
C HIS A 399 3.34 5.88 12.62
N MET A 400 4.64 5.88 12.90
CA MET A 400 5.66 5.12 12.21
C MET A 400 5.98 3.81 12.95
N ASP A 401 5.20 2.76 12.68
CA ASP A 401 5.51 1.41 13.15
C ASP A 401 6.68 0.82 12.33
N CYS A 402 7.86 0.75 12.95
CA CYS A 402 9.08 0.28 12.30
C CYS A 402 8.97 -1.16 11.78
N LEU A 403 8.09 -1.99 12.35
CA LEU A 403 7.92 -3.37 11.89
C LEU A 403 7.35 -3.42 10.46
N CYS A 404 6.56 -2.42 10.05
CA CYS A 404 6.07 -2.31 8.67
C CYS A 404 7.24 -2.16 7.68
N TRP A 405 8.18 -1.25 7.97
CA TRP A 405 9.39 -1.08 7.16
C TRP A 405 10.28 -2.32 7.21
N VAL A 406 10.42 -2.95 8.39
CA VAL A 406 11.20 -4.18 8.52
C VAL A 406 10.67 -5.28 7.61
N LYS A 407 9.36 -5.53 7.64
CA LYS A 407 8.73 -6.56 6.81
C LYS A 407 8.83 -6.29 5.31
N ARG A 408 8.71 -5.02 4.89
CA ARG A 408 8.62 -4.65 3.47
C ARG A 408 9.97 -4.33 2.83
N ASP A 409 10.80 -3.55 3.50
CA ASP A 409 11.92 -2.83 2.87
C ASP A 409 13.30 -3.18 3.45
N SER A 410 13.38 -3.81 4.64
CA SER A 410 14.67 -4.09 5.27
C SER A 410 15.53 -5.16 4.59
N TYR A 411 14.90 -5.98 3.74
CA TYR A 411 15.52 -7.16 3.12
C TYR A 411 16.00 -8.24 4.12
N LEU A 412 15.49 -8.23 5.36
CA LEU A 412 15.80 -9.24 6.37
C LEU A 412 14.89 -10.48 6.23
N PRO A 413 15.44 -11.70 6.44
CA PRO A 413 14.63 -12.91 6.45
C PRO A 413 13.62 -12.87 7.60
N VAL A 414 12.47 -13.53 7.43
CA VAL A 414 11.37 -13.52 8.41
C VAL A 414 11.81 -13.89 9.83
N GLY A 415 12.75 -14.84 9.96
CA GLY A 415 13.29 -15.26 11.26
C GLY A 415 14.15 -14.20 11.99
N SER A 416 14.51 -13.11 11.32
CA SER A 416 15.35 -12.02 11.85
C SER A 416 14.61 -10.68 11.89
N GLN A 417 13.27 -10.70 11.92
CA GLN A 417 12.42 -9.51 11.97
C GLN A 417 11.95 -9.16 13.39
N ASN A 418 12.57 -9.71 14.44
CA ASN A 418 12.39 -9.21 15.80
C ASN A 418 13.33 -8.03 16.07
N LEU A 419 12.97 -7.16 17.02
CA LEU A 419 13.70 -5.92 17.29
C LEU A 419 15.19 -6.16 17.57
N LYS A 420 15.53 -7.21 18.33
CA LYS A 420 16.92 -7.52 18.69
C LYS A 420 17.77 -7.90 17.48
N ALA A 421 17.27 -8.79 16.63
CA ALA A 421 17.93 -9.19 15.40
C ALA A 421 18.04 -8.02 14.40
N VAL A 422 17.02 -7.16 14.34
CA VAL A 422 17.04 -5.96 13.49
C VAL A 422 18.08 -4.96 13.99
N ALA A 423 18.12 -4.67 15.29
CA ALA A 423 19.12 -3.78 15.89
C ALA A 423 20.55 -4.31 15.63
N LYS A 424 20.77 -5.63 15.79
CA LYS A 424 22.05 -6.26 15.46
C LYS A 424 22.41 -6.11 13.98
N ALA A 425 21.47 -6.36 13.07
CA ALA A 425 21.74 -6.32 11.64
C ALA A 425 21.88 -4.90 11.07
N LYS A 426 21.10 -3.94 11.59
CA LYS A 426 21.00 -2.57 11.06
C LYS A 426 21.84 -1.58 11.90
N LEU A 427 21.65 -1.55 13.21
CA LEU A 427 22.38 -0.65 14.12
C LEU A 427 23.77 -1.18 14.53
N ARG A 428 24.05 -2.46 14.27
CA ARG A 428 25.36 -3.11 14.48
C ARG A 428 25.83 -3.09 15.94
N TYR A 429 24.92 -3.27 16.89
CA TYR A 429 25.23 -3.60 18.29
C TYR A 429 24.29 -4.70 18.79
N ASP A 430 24.68 -5.40 19.86
CA ASP A 430 23.84 -6.40 20.51
C ASP A 430 23.02 -5.71 21.62
N PRO A 431 21.69 -5.52 21.44
CA PRO A 431 20.85 -4.94 22.49
C PRO A 431 20.71 -5.89 23.68
N VAL A 432 20.25 -5.35 24.82
CA VAL A 432 19.97 -6.16 26.01
C VAL A 432 18.88 -7.17 25.67
N GLU A 433 19.16 -8.46 25.86
CA GLU A 433 18.17 -9.54 25.73
C GLU A 433 17.73 -10.02 27.10
N LEU A 434 16.42 -10.21 27.26
CA LEU A 434 15.81 -10.74 28.46
C LEU A 434 14.73 -11.74 28.07
N ASP A 435 14.62 -12.86 28.79
CA ASP A 435 13.53 -13.81 28.58
C ASP A 435 12.21 -13.17 29.06
N PRO A 436 11.15 -13.13 28.23
CA PRO A 436 9.85 -12.60 28.62
C PRO A 436 9.26 -13.22 29.90
N GLU A 437 9.63 -14.45 30.26
CA GLU A 437 9.18 -15.10 31.50
C GLU A 437 9.90 -14.56 32.75
N GLU A 438 11.05 -13.90 32.61
CA GLU A 438 11.81 -13.31 33.71
C GLU A 438 11.38 -11.87 34.03
N MET A 439 10.66 -11.19 33.12
CA MET A 439 10.26 -9.78 33.29
C MET A 439 9.48 -9.52 34.58
N CYS A 440 8.42 -10.30 34.84
CA CYS A 440 7.59 -10.13 36.05
C CYS A 440 8.37 -10.44 37.35
N PRO A 441 9.13 -11.54 37.46
CA PRO A 441 10.04 -11.78 38.60
C PRO A 441 11.07 -10.66 38.82
N LEU A 442 11.64 -10.11 37.75
CA LEU A 442 12.66 -9.06 37.84
C LEU A 442 12.08 -7.71 38.28
N ALA A 443 10.84 -7.41 37.93
CA ALA A 443 10.15 -6.22 38.43
C ALA A 443 10.17 -6.13 39.97
N ALA A 444 10.07 -7.29 40.64
CA ALA A 444 10.13 -7.37 42.10
C ALA A 444 11.56 -7.53 42.64
N SER A 445 12.40 -8.36 42.01
CA SER A 445 13.70 -8.76 42.57
C SER A 445 14.88 -7.88 42.14
N ALA A 446 14.88 -7.38 40.91
CA ALA A 446 15.98 -6.58 40.33
C ALA A 446 15.45 -5.55 39.32
N PRO A 447 14.67 -4.55 39.76
CA PRO A 447 13.95 -3.64 38.87
C PRO A 447 14.87 -2.78 37.99
N GLN A 448 16.12 -2.51 38.41
CA GLN A 448 17.10 -1.80 37.58
C GLN A 448 17.49 -2.59 36.32
N VAL A 449 17.59 -3.92 36.41
CA VAL A 449 17.94 -4.78 35.27
C VAL A 449 16.83 -4.75 34.22
N LEU A 450 15.57 -4.85 34.68
CA LEU A 450 14.39 -4.72 33.82
C LEU A 450 14.30 -3.32 33.19
N SER A 451 14.64 -2.27 33.95
CA SER A 451 14.65 -0.89 33.44
C SER A 451 15.69 -0.71 32.32
N ASN A 452 16.89 -1.29 32.47
CA ASN A 452 17.91 -1.30 31.42
C ASN A 452 17.44 -2.00 30.14
N TYR A 453 16.66 -3.08 30.27
CA TYR A 453 16.06 -3.78 29.13
C TYR A 453 15.00 -2.90 28.43
N SER A 454 14.07 -2.32 29.19
CA SER A 454 13.01 -1.46 28.65
C SER A 454 13.60 -0.27 27.87
N VAL A 455 14.54 0.47 28.48
CA VAL A 455 15.15 1.62 27.78
C VAL A 455 16.00 1.19 26.57
N SER A 456 16.55 -0.03 26.57
CA SER A 456 17.28 -0.55 25.41
C SER A 456 16.37 -0.69 24.19
N ASP A 457 15.08 -0.99 24.37
CA ASP A 457 14.13 -1.13 23.27
C ASP A 457 13.63 0.22 22.75
N ALA A 458 13.45 1.22 23.63
CA ALA A 458 13.25 2.61 23.19
C ALA A 458 14.45 3.14 22.37
N VAL A 459 15.69 2.91 22.84
CA VAL A 459 16.91 3.31 22.11
C VAL A 459 17.00 2.63 20.74
N ALA A 460 16.80 1.31 20.70
CA ALA A 460 16.83 0.57 19.44
C ALA A 460 15.76 1.08 18.45
N THR A 461 14.54 1.31 18.94
CA THR A 461 13.41 1.77 18.12
C THR A 461 13.65 3.18 17.59
N TYR A 462 14.07 4.12 18.45
CA TYR A 462 14.36 5.50 18.07
C TYR A 462 15.45 5.59 16.99
N TYR A 463 16.61 4.97 17.22
CA TYR A 463 17.71 5.06 16.27
C TYR A 463 17.49 4.23 15.01
N LEU A 464 16.76 3.12 15.06
CA LEU A 464 16.31 2.41 13.86
C LEU A 464 15.47 3.34 12.98
N TYR A 465 14.53 4.06 13.57
CA TYR A 465 13.71 5.02 12.86
C TYR A 465 14.55 6.15 12.26
N MET A 466 15.34 6.85 13.08
CA MET A 466 16.10 8.03 12.64
C MET A 466 17.10 7.70 11.53
N GLN A 467 17.79 6.55 11.62
CA GLN A 467 18.83 6.17 10.66
C GLN A 467 18.28 5.56 9.37
N TYR A 468 17.17 4.83 9.44
CA TYR A 468 16.67 4.05 8.30
C TYR A 468 15.29 4.48 7.82
N VAL A 469 14.29 4.51 8.72
CA VAL A 469 12.89 4.68 8.33
C VAL A 469 12.56 6.13 7.98
N HIS A 470 12.97 7.09 8.82
CA HIS A 470 12.72 8.51 8.65
C HIS A 470 13.18 9.04 7.27
N PRO A 471 14.48 8.95 6.90
CA PRO A 471 14.94 9.50 5.62
C PRO A 471 14.29 8.80 4.43
N PHE A 472 14.06 7.49 4.52
CA PHE A 472 13.48 6.67 3.46
C PHE A 472 12.01 7.03 3.19
N ILE A 473 11.16 7.03 4.23
CA ILE A 473 9.73 7.32 4.08
C ILE A 473 9.50 8.74 3.61
N PHE A 474 10.17 9.74 4.19
CA PHE A 474 10.03 11.12 3.74
C PHE A 474 10.58 11.33 2.32
N ALA A 475 11.62 10.62 1.91
CA ALA A 475 12.08 10.65 0.52
C ALA A 475 11.03 10.08 -0.44
N LEU A 476 10.41 8.94 -0.11
CA LEU A 476 9.33 8.37 -0.92
C LEU A 476 8.10 9.29 -0.99
N CYS A 477 7.77 9.97 0.11
CA CYS A 477 6.64 10.92 0.15
C CYS A 477 6.77 12.06 -0.87
N THR A 478 8.00 12.44 -1.27
CA THR A 478 8.22 13.53 -2.24
C THR A 478 7.70 13.24 -3.66
N ILE A 479 7.48 11.96 -3.97
CA ILE A 479 7.03 11.50 -5.29
C ILE A 479 5.74 10.69 -5.23
N ILE A 480 5.41 10.10 -4.08
CA ILE A 480 4.19 9.30 -3.90
C ILE A 480 3.06 10.20 -3.40
N PRO A 481 1.88 10.22 -4.04
CA PRO A 481 0.73 11.06 -3.67
C PRO A 481 -0.04 10.54 -2.42
N CYS A 482 0.66 10.09 -1.39
CA CYS A 482 0.07 9.50 -0.18
C CYS A 482 0.62 10.16 1.09
N GLU A 483 -0.11 10.03 2.20
CA GLU A 483 0.37 10.44 3.52
C GLU A 483 1.51 9.52 4.02
N PRO A 484 2.40 9.99 4.90
CA PRO A 484 3.54 9.19 5.37
C PRO A 484 3.14 7.85 6.00
N ASP A 485 2.04 7.81 6.75
CA ASP A 485 1.45 6.60 7.34
C ASP A 485 1.09 5.54 6.29
N GLU A 486 0.49 5.97 5.16
CA GLU A 486 0.16 5.11 4.04
C GLU A 486 1.40 4.68 3.27
N VAL A 487 2.39 5.56 3.09
CA VAL A 487 3.67 5.25 2.42
C VAL A 487 4.43 4.17 3.20
N LEU A 488 4.34 4.14 4.52
CA LEU A 488 4.93 3.08 5.34
C LEU A 488 4.15 1.75 5.24
N ARG A 489 2.82 1.80 5.22
CA ARG A 489 1.97 0.61 5.39
C ARG A 489 1.53 -0.08 4.10
N LYS A 490 1.32 0.66 3.01
CA LYS A 490 0.84 0.10 1.74
C LYS A 490 1.87 -0.84 1.11
N GLY A 491 1.41 -1.85 0.39
CA GLY A 491 2.31 -2.73 -0.37
C GLY A 491 3.07 -1.96 -1.45
N SER A 492 4.28 -2.39 -1.77
CA SER A 492 5.12 -1.75 -2.80
C SER A 492 4.43 -1.67 -4.17
N GLY A 493 3.62 -2.68 -4.54
CA GLY A 493 2.80 -2.65 -5.75
C GLY A 493 1.80 -1.50 -5.78
N THR A 494 1.16 -1.17 -4.65
CA THR A 494 0.25 -0.01 -4.54
C THR A 494 1.00 1.31 -4.59
N LEU A 495 2.23 1.37 -4.09
CA LEU A 495 3.09 2.55 -4.24
C LEU A 495 3.46 2.77 -5.72
N CYS A 496 3.77 1.70 -6.46
CA CYS A 496 3.98 1.75 -7.91
C CYS A 496 2.72 2.19 -8.67
N GLU A 497 1.54 1.67 -8.31
CA GLU A 497 0.25 2.11 -8.87
C GLU A 497 0.07 3.63 -8.71
N ALA A 498 0.31 4.16 -7.50
CA ALA A 498 0.20 5.58 -7.23
C ALA A 498 1.18 6.44 -8.05
N LEU A 499 2.43 5.99 -8.21
CA LEU A 499 3.42 6.66 -9.07
C LEU A 499 2.99 6.66 -10.55
N LEU A 500 2.52 5.52 -11.06
CA LEU A 500 2.03 5.41 -12.44
C LEU A 500 0.81 6.30 -12.68
N MET A 501 -0.07 6.46 -11.68
CA MET A 501 -1.21 7.38 -11.76
C MET A 501 -0.78 8.84 -11.87
N VAL A 502 0.28 9.26 -11.15
CA VAL A 502 0.85 10.62 -11.29
C VAL A 502 1.30 10.85 -12.74
N GLU A 503 2.14 9.95 -13.26
CA GLU A 503 2.66 10.06 -14.62
C GLU A 503 1.55 10.02 -15.69
N ALA A 504 0.62 9.08 -15.57
CA ALA A 504 -0.51 8.95 -16.49
C ALA A 504 -1.41 10.20 -16.50
N PHE A 505 -1.71 10.75 -15.32
CA PHE A 505 -2.56 11.94 -15.23
C PHE A 505 -1.93 13.15 -15.92
N HIS A 506 -0.64 13.39 -15.71
CA HIS A 506 0.07 14.51 -16.33
C HIS A 506 0.38 14.29 -17.82
N ALA A 507 0.41 13.03 -18.27
CA ALA A 507 0.39 12.68 -19.69
C ALA A 507 -1.03 12.73 -20.30
N ASN A 508 -2.07 13.09 -19.51
CA ASN A 508 -3.47 13.13 -19.90
C ASN A 508 -4.05 11.76 -20.36
N ILE A 509 -3.49 10.67 -19.83
CA ILE A 509 -3.94 9.29 -20.05
C ILE A 509 -5.03 8.96 -19.02
N ILE A 510 -6.13 8.33 -19.47
CA ILE A 510 -7.20 7.84 -18.58
C ILE A 510 -6.73 6.59 -17.83
N PHE A 511 -6.99 6.49 -16.52
CA PHE A 511 -6.58 5.28 -15.80
C PHE A 511 -7.45 4.07 -16.18
N PRO A 512 -6.84 2.89 -16.43
CA PRO A 512 -7.58 1.64 -16.51
C PRO A 512 -8.33 1.37 -15.20
N ASN A 513 -9.49 0.74 -15.29
CA ASN A 513 -10.14 0.21 -14.10
C ASN A 513 -9.32 -0.98 -13.55
N LYS A 514 -9.41 -1.20 -12.24
CA LYS A 514 -8.76 -2.36 -11.61
C LYS A 514 -9.25 -3.67 -12.23
N GLU A 515 -8.32 -4.59 -12.43
CA GLU A 515 -8.62 -5.92 -12.93
C GLU A 515 -9.51 -6.67 -11.91
N GLU A 516 -10.66 -7.17 -12.38
CA GLU A 516 -11.55 -7.97 -11.56
C GLU A 516 -11.16 -9.46 -11.67
N SER A 517 -11.01 -10.15 -10.55
CA SER A 517 -10.69 -11.58 -10.57
C SER A 517 -11.82 -12.39 -11.19
N GLU A 518 -11.49 -13.19 -12.19
CA GLU A 518 -12.41 -14.16 -12.78
C GLU A 518 -12.45 -15.44 -11.94
N PHE A 519 -13.64 -15.75 -11.40
CA PHE A 519 -13.82 -16.95 -10.57
C PHE A 519 -14.01 -18.20 -11.42
N ASN A 520 -13.34 -19.29 -11.03
CA ASN A 520 -13.45 -20.60 -11.66
C ASN A 520 -13.30 -20.56 -13.20
N LYS A 521 -12.34 -19.75 -13.68
CA LYS A 521 -11.96 -19.67 -15.09
C LYS A 521 -11.68 -21.08 -15.64
N LEU A 522 -12.12 -21.34 -16.86
CA LEU A 522 -11.89 -22.62 -17.52
C LEU A 522 -10.70 -22.52 -18.47
N THR A 523 -9.90 -23.57 -18.54
CA THR A 523 -8.93 -23.79 -19.62
C THR A 523 -9.67 -23.94 -20.95
N HIS A 524 -8.96 -23.80 -22.07
CA HIS A 524 -9.53 -23.96 -23.42
C HIS A 524 -10.18 -25.35 -23.63
N ASP A 525 -9.66 -26.40 -23.00
CA ASP A 525 -10.19 -27.76 -23.02
C ASP A 525 -11.25 -28.05 -21.92
N GLY A 526 -11.62 -27.04 -21.12
CA GLY A 526 -12.80 -27.06 -20.26
C GLY A 526 -12.57 -27.55 -18.83
N HIS A 527 -11.34 -27.48 -18.32
CA HIS A 527 -11.00 -27.77 -16.94
C HIS A 527 -10.99 -26.50 -16.08
N VAL A 528 -11.32 -26.61 -14.80
CA VAL A 528 -11.30 -25.46 -13.88
C VAL A 528 -9.85 -25.10 -13.53
N LEU A 529 -9.42 -23.89 -13.86
CA LEU A 529 -8.13 -23.35 -13.48
C LEU A 529 -8.06 -23.16 -11.96
N VAL A 530 -7.00 -23.69 -11.38
CA VAL A 530 -6.64 -23.49 -9.97
C VAL A 530 -5.73 -22.28 -9.85
N GLN A 531 -4.74 -22.19 -10.75
CA GLN A 531 -3.74 -21.13 -10.84
C GLN A 531 -3.33 -20.93 -12.30
N GLU A 532 -3.25 -19.67 -12.72
CA GLU A 532 -2.75 -19.24 -14.02
C GLU A 532 -1.56 -18.30 -13.75
N THR A 533 -0.38 -18.64 -14.26
CA THR A 533 0.85 -17.87 -14.03
C THR A 533 1.84 -18.06 -15.20
N TYR A 534 3.09 -17.67 -15.00
CA TYR A 534 4.17 -17.83 -15.97
C TYR A 534 5.39 -18.48 -15.31
N VAL A 535 6.28 -19.05 -16.11
CA VAL A 535 7.56 -19.58 -15.62
C VAL A 535 8.45 -18.42 -15.18
N GLY A 536 8.76 -18.35 -13.88
CA GLY A 536 9.57 -17.29 -13.26
C GLY A 536 11.08 -17.50 -13.39
N GLY A 537 11.83 -17.01 -12.39
CA GLY A 537 13.29 -17.12 -12.35
C GLY A 537 13.79 -18.57 -12.38
N HIS A 538 14.84 -18.81 -13.16
CA HIS A 538 15.53 -20.11 -13.19
C HIS A 538 16.52 -20.19 -12.03
N VAL A 539 16.46 -21.29 -11.28
CA VAL A 539 17.38 -21.55 -10.15
C VAL A 539 17.97 -22.94 -10.33
N GLU A 540 19.29 -23.01 -10.34
CA GLU A 540 20.04 -24.26 -10.50
C GLU A 540 21.19 -24.34 -9.49
N ALA A 541 21.31 -25.47 -8.80
CA ALA A 541 22.44 -25.77 -7.92
C ALA A 541 23.35 -26.76 -8.64
N LEU A 542 24.30 -26.23 -9.42
CA LEU A 542 25.20 -27.02 -10.29
C LEU A 542 26.16 -27.90 -9.49
N GLU A 543 26.80 -27.34 -8.47
CA GLU A 543 27.75 -28.03 -7.61
C GLU A 543 27.51 -27.67 -6.14
N SER A 544 27.75 -28.63 -5.25
CA SER A 544 27.68 -28.45 -3.80
C SER A 544 29.01 -28.85 -3.18
N GLY A 545 29.50 -28.07 -2.23
CA GLY A 545 30.75 -28.35 -1.55
C GLY A 545 31.36 -27.11 -0.90
N VAL A 546 32.56 -27.28 -0.34
CA VAL A 546 33.35 -26.19 0.21
C VAL A 546 34.35 -25.72 -0.85
N PHE A 547 34.11 -24.54 -1.39
CA PHE A 547 35.03 -23.86 -2.30
C PHE A 547 35.71 -22.72 -1.56
N ARG A 548 37.04 -22.72 -1.54
CA ARG A 548 37.85 -21.67 -0.89
C ARG A 548 39.01 -21.29 -1.78
N ALA A 549 39.40 -20.02 -1.72
CA ALA A 549 40.50 -19.48 -2.50
C ALA A 549 41.86 -20.16 -2.20
N ASP A 550 42.03 -20.83 -1.06
CA ASP A 550 43.26 -21.51 -0.68
C ASP A 550 43.29 -23.01 -1.01
N ILE A 551 42.16 -23.60 -1.40
CA ILE A 551 42.02 -25.02 -1.73
C ILE A 551 42.05 -25.19 -3.25
N PRO A 552 43.01 -25.92 -3.85
CA PRO A 552 43.03 -26.16 -5.28
C PRO A 552 41.79 -26.93 -5.79
N CYS A 553 41.21 -26.45 -6.88
CA CYS A 553 40.09 -27.06 -7.60
C CYS A 553 40.54 -27.56 -8.97
N ARG A 554 39.84 -28.60 -9.47
CA ARG A 554 40.08 -29.13 -10.81
C ARG A 554 39.26 -28.33 -11.81
N PHE A 555 39.92 -27.79 -12.83
CA PHE A 555 39.28 -27.07 -13.92
C PHE A 555 39.41 -27.87 -15.22
N ARG A 556 38.30 -27.99 -15.94
CA ARG A 556 38.26 -28.49 -17.31
C ARG A 556 37.75 -27.37 -18.20
N ILE A 557 38.68 -26.70 -18.85
CA ILE A 557 38.41 -25.57 -19.75
C ILE A 557 38.03 -26.12 -21.13
N VAL A 558 37.07 -25.46 -21.80
CA VAL A 558 36.65 -25.78 -23.17
C VAL A 558 37.47 -24.91 -24.14
N PRO A 559 38.46 -25.46 -24.87
CA PRO A 559 39.36 -24.67 -25.72
C PRO A 559 38.63 -23.83 -26.77
N GLU A 560 37.55 -24.37 -27.35
CA GLU A 560 36.76 -23.68 -28.37
C GLU A 560 36.10 -22.41 -27.82
N ALA A 561 35.67 -22.41 -26.56
CA ALA A 561 35.12 -21.23 -25.90
C ALA A 561 36.20 -20.17 -25.65
N VAL A 562 37.41 -20.59 -25.29
CA VAL A 562 38.55 -19.69 -25.09
C VAL A 562 38.96 -19.02 -26.41
N GLN A 563 38.98 -19.76 -27.52
CA GLN A 563 39.25 -19.18 -28.84
C GLN A 563 38.24 -18.08 -29.19
N GLN A 564 36.94 -18.31 -28.94
CA GLN A 564 35.91 -17.29 -29.14
C GLN A 564 36.15 -16.04 -28.27
N LEU A 565 36.62 -16.20 -27.03
CA LEU A 565 36.98 -15.06 -26.19
C LEU A 565 38.17 -14.28 -26.77
N ILE A 566 39.24 -14.98 -27.20
CA ILE A 566 40.43 -14.38 -27.82
C ILE A 566 40.07 -13.54 -29.04
N ASP A 567 39.22 -14.08 -29.91
CA ASP A 567 38.78 -13.42 -31.14
C ASP A 567 37.99 -12.14 -30.84
N ASN A 568 37.24 -12.12 -29.73
CA ASN A 568 36.40 -11.00 -29.32
C ASN A 568 37.11 -9.97 -28.42
N VAL A 569 38.32 -10.24 -27.88
CA VAL A 569 39.02 -9.33 -26.95
C VAL A 569 39.03 -7.86 -27.42
N PRO A 570 39.40 -7.53 -28.69
CA PRO A 570 39.48 -6.13 -29.11
C PRO A 570 38.13 -5.41 -28.99
N ARG A 571 37.05 -6.09 -29.40
CA ARG A 571 35.68 -5.56 -29.34
C ARG A 571 35.19 -5.43 -27.91
N THR A 572 35.49 -6.40 -27.05
CA THR A 572 35.10 -6.36 -25.63
C THR A 572 35.80 -5.22 -24.90
N LEU A 573 37.09 -5.01 -25.13
CA LEU A 573 37.83 -3.89 -24.53
C LEU A 573 37.32 -2.54 -25.02
N GLU A 574 37.05 -2.39 -26.32
CA GLU A 574 36.43 -1.18 -26.87
C GLU A 574 35.06 -0.90 -26.23
N HIS A 575 34.22 -1.94 -26.07
CA HIS A 575 32.92 -1.81 -25.43
C HIS A 575 33.04 -1.37 -23.97
N ALA A 576 33.94 -2.01 -23.19
CA ALA A 576 34.16 -1.66 -21.79
C ALA A 576 34.62 -0.20 -21.65
N ILE A 577 35.58 0.23 -22.49
CA ILE A 577 36.12 1.59 -22.42
C ILE A 577 35.08 2.64 -22.83
N VAL A 578 34.42 2.44 -23.98
CA VAL A 578 33.56 3.48 -24.57
C VAL A 578 32.15 3.47 -23.98
N VAL A 579 31.57 2.30 -23.76
CA VAL A 579 30.17 2.16 -23.35
C VAL A 579 30.03 2.05 -21.84
N GLU A 580 30.86 1.22 -21.18
CA GLU A 580 30.75 1.01 -19.73
C GLU A 580 31.41 2.17 -18.96
N GLU A 581 32.62 2.57 -19.34
CA GLU A 581 33.39 3.63 -18.64
C GLU A 581 33.19 5.04 -19.24
N GLY A 582 32.61 5.16 -20.44
CA GLY A 582 32.36 6.46 -21.09
C GLY A 582 33.64 7.20 -21.52
N VAL A 583 34.75 6.48 -21.69
CA VAL A 583 36.07 7.04 -22.02
C VAL A 583 36.28 7.05 -23.54
N PRO A 584 36.67 8.18 -24.15
CA PRO A 584 37.01 8.21 -25.57
C PRO A 584 38.27 7.38 -25.87
N MET A 585 38.25 6.58 -26.93
CA MET A 585 39.37 5.71 -27.32
C MET A 585 40.70 6.45 -27.51
N ASP A 586 40.64 7.70 -27.99
CA ASP A 586 41.84 8.53 -28.22
C ASP A 586 42.62 8.85 -26.93
N SER A 587 41.98 8.73 -25.76
CA SER A 587 42.61 8.97 -24.46
C SER A 587 43.33 7.73 -23.89
N VAL A 588 43.18 6.57 -24.53
CA VAL A 588 43.73 5.29 -24.05
C VAL A 588 45.13 5.06 -24.59
N THR A 589 46.13 5.00 -23.72
CA THR A 589 47.54 4.91 -24.12
C THR A 589 48.11 3.50 -24.15
N ASN A 590 47.47 2.54 -23.49
CA ASN A 590 47.99 1.17 -23.25
C ASN A 590 47.09 0.05 -23.82
N LEU A 591 46.16 0.37 -24.72
CA LEU A 591 45.19 -0.61 -25.25
C LEU A 591 45.87 -1.84 -25.87
N ALA A 592 46.92 -1.63 -26.66
CA ALA A 592 47.64 -2.71 -27.33
C ALA A 592 48.34 -3.64 -26.32
N GLU A 593 48.92 -3.08 -25.26
CA GLU A 593 49.58 -3.82 -24.19
C GLU A 593 48.57 -4.70 -23.44
N VAL A 594 47.45 -4.11 -22.99
CA VAL A 594 46.40 -4.84 -22.26
C VAL A 594 45.75 -5.91 -23.13
N THR A 595 45.53 -5.62 -24.42
CA THR A 595 44.98 -6.59 -25.38
C THR A 595 45.88 -7.83 -25.47
N GLU A 596 47.19 -7.63 -25.61
CA GLU A 596 48.15 -8.74 -25.71
C GLU A 596 48.26 -9.49 -24.38
N GLU A 597 48.26 -8.79 -23.25
CA GLU A 597 48.28 -9.42 -21.92
C GLU A 597 47.08 -10.37 -21.72
N VAL A 598 45.87 -9.90 -22.05
CA VAL A 598 44.64 -10.71 -21.94
C VAL A 598 44.69 -11.91 -22.88
N LYS A 599 45.09 -11.71 -24.14
CA LYS A 599 45.22 -12.80 -25.12
C LYS A 599 46.25 -13.84 -24.68
N SER A 600 47.40 -13.42 -24.15
CA SER A 600 48.43 -14.32 -23.65
C SER A 600 47.93 -15.20 -22.51
N LYS A 601 47.19 -14.62 -21.54
CA LYS A 601 46.57 -15.39 -20.43
C LYS A 601 45.52 -16.38 -20.94
N LEU A 602 44.68 -15.99 -21.91
CA LEU A 602 43.70 -16.88 -22.52
C LEU A 602 44.37 -18.03 -23.30
N LEU A 603 45.43 -17.75 -24.07
CA LEU A 603 46.21 -18.78 -24.76
C LEU A 603 46.78 -19.81 -23.78
N ALA A 604 47.30 -19.37 -22.63
CA ALA A 604 47.81 -20.29 -21.60
C ALA A 604 46.71 -21.20 -21.00
N LEU A 605 45.47 -20.72 -20.92
CA LEU A 605 44.32 -21.55 -20.53
C LEU A 605 43.93 -22.56 -21.61
N MET A 606 44.10 -22.20 -22.88
CA MET A 606 43.82 -23.05 -24.03
C MET A 606 44.88 -24.16 -24.20
N ASP A 607 46.16 -23.82 -24.04
CA ASP A 607 47.28 -24.76 -24.18
C ASP A 607 47.30 -25.84 -23.08
N GLN A 608 46.83 -25.49 -21.88
CA GLN A 608 46.68 -26.42 -20.76
C GLN A 608 45.25 -26.33 -20.17
N PRO A 609 44.27 -27.03 -20.78
CA PRO A 609 42.86 -26.90 -20.42
C PRO A 609 42.46 -27.73 -19.19
N LEU A 610 43.28 -28.71 -18.78
CA LEU A 610 43.09 -29.48 -17.56
C LEU A 610 44.04 -28.95 -16.48
N ARG A 611 43.49 -28.29 -15.46
CA ARG A 611 44.27 -27.57 -14.46
C ARG A 611 43.87 -27.97 -13.04
N LEU A 612 44.83 -27.89 -12.12
CA LEU A 612 44.60 -28.02 -10.69
C LEU A 612 45.16 -26.76 -10.01
N GLU A 613 44.29 -25.80 -9.74
CA GLU A 613 44.70 -24.45 -9.32
C GLU A 613 43.76 -23.90 -8.26
N ARG A 614 44.21 -22.88 -7.53
CA ARG A 614 43.39 -22.20 -6.54
C ARG A 614 42.32 -21.35 -7.23
N PRO A 615 41.03 -21.48 -6.86
CA PRO A 615 39.95 -20.75 -7.51
C PRO A 615 39.94 -19.27 -7.10
N LEU A 616 39.41 -18.43 -7.98
CA LEU A 616 38.86 -17.12 -7.62
C LEU A 616 37.34 -17.25 -7.57
N ILE A 617 36.74 -16.88 -6.44
CA ILE A 617 35.29 -16.99 -6.22
C ILE A 617 34.66 -15.65 -6.58
N TYR A 618 33.91 -15.63 -7.67
CA TYR A 618 33.20 -14.44 -8.16
C TYR A 618 31.68 -14.60 -8.03
N HIS A 619 31.01 -13.49 -7.77
CA HIS A 619 29.55 -13.34 -7.88
C HIS A 619 29.27 -12.30 -8.96
N LEU A 620 28.56 -12.71 -10.01
CA LEU A 620 28.14 -11.84 -11.09
C LEU A 620 26.63 -11.65 -10.98
N ASP A 621 26.19 -10.40 -10.89
CA ASP A 621 24.77 -10.03 -10.81
C ASP A 621 24.49 -8.89 -11.80
N VAL A 622 23.32 -8.94 -12.43
CA VAL A 622 22.87 -7.92 -13.36
C VAL A 622 22.13 -6.86 -12.55
N GLY A 623 22.75 -5.68 -12.42
CA GLY A 623 22.13 -4.54 -11.73
C GLY A 623 20.74 -4.25 -12.30
N ALA A 624 19.72 -4.23 -11.43
CA ALA A 624 18.33 -3.97 -11.78
C ALA A 624 17.85 -4.76 -13.03
N MET A 625 18.08 -6.08 -13.06
CA MET A 625 17.82 -6.95 -14.21
C MET A 625 16.45 -6.72 -14.87
N TYR A 626 15.34 -6.87 -14.14
CA TYR A 626 14.00 -6.74 -14.74
C TYR A 626 13.66 -5.31 -15.20
N PRO A 627 13.91 -4.25 -14.42
CA PRO A 627 13.78 -2.88 -14.92
C PRO A 627 14.56 -2.62 -16.21
N ASN A 628 15.80 -3.10 -16.30
CA ASN A 628 16.61 -2.94 -17.51
C ASN A 628 16.07 -3.74 -18.70
N ILE A 629 15.55 -4.95 -18.47
CA ILE A 629 14.85 -5.73 -19.51
C ILE A 629 13.60 -4.99 -19.99
N ILE A 630 12.81 -4.43 -19.07
CA ILE A 630 11.61 -3.65 -19.36
C ILE A 630 11.96 -2.44 -20.24
N LEU A 631 12.98 -1.66 -19.85
CA LEU A 631 13.41 -0.46 -20.60
C LEU A 631 13.97 -0.81 -21.97
N THR A 632 14.83 -1.83 -22.05
CA THR A 632 15.47 -2.27 -23.30
C THR A 632 14.46 -2.75 -24.33
N ASN A 633 13.43 -3.47 -23.86
CA ASN A 633 12.40 -4.06 -24.73
C ASN A 633 11.12 -3.21 -24.80
N ARG A 634 11.07 -2.08 -24.08
CA ARG A 634 9.89 -1.20 -23.96
C ARG A 634 8.62 -1.96 -23.54
N LEU A 635 8.77 -2.85 -22.57
CA LEU A 635 7.66 -3.68 -22.07
C LEU A 635 6.72 -2.83 -21.21
N GLN A 636 5.44 -2.83 -21.57
CA GLN A 636 4.38 -2.22 -20.77
C GLN A 636 3.06 -2.92 -21.09
N PRO A 637 2.10 -3.02 -20.14
CA PRO A 637 0.86 -3.75 -20.36
C PRO A 637 0.10 -3.31 -21.62
N CYS A 638 -0.01 -2.00 -21.87
CA CYS A 638 -0.70 -1.44 -23.04
C CYS A 638 0.04 -1.64 -24.38
N ALA A 639 1.28 -2.13 -24.38
CA ALA A 639 2.01 -2.47 -25.60
C ALA A 639 1.81 -3.92 -26.04
N MET A 640 1.10 -4.73 -25.25
CA MET A 640 0.74 -6.10 -25.61
C MET A 640 -0.49 -6.05 -26.53
N VAL A 641 -0.27 -6.17 -27.83
CA VAL A 641 -1.32 -6.09 -28.86
C VAL A 641 -1.60 -7.45 -29.48
N ASP A 642 -2.85 -7.67 -29.87
CA ASP A 642 -3.28 -8.83 -30.63
C ASP A 642 -3.33 -8.53 -32.14
N GLU A 643 -3.62 -9.55 -32.95
CA GLU A 643 -3.73 -9.39 -34.40
C GLU A 643 -4.87 -8.44 -34.79
N THR A 644 -5.97 -8.41 -34.02
CA THR A 644 -7.13 -7.57 -34.33
C THR A 644 -6.81 -6.08 -34.15
N MET A 645 -6.15 -5.72 -33.04
CA MET A 645 -5.70 -4.37 -32.77
C MET A 645 -4.68 -3.92 -33.81
N CYS A 646 -3.70 -4.77 -34.16
CA CYS A 646 -2.73 -4.41 -35.17
C CYS A 646 -3.33 -4.32 -36.59
N ALA A 647 -4.32 -5.14 -36.93
CA ALA A 647 -5.02 -5.05 -38.21
C ALA A 647 -5.77 -3.73 -38.36
N SER A 648 -6.34 -3.22 -37.27
CA SER A 648 -7.03 -1.92 -37.24
C SER A 648 -6.08 -0.71 -37.26
N CYS A 649 -4.77 -0.93 -37.06
CA CYS A 649 -3.78 0.12 -36.88
C CYS A 649 -3.37 0.78 -38.20
N ASP A 650 -3.45 2.12 -38.28
CA ASP A 650 -3.03 2.90 -39.46
C ASP A 650 -1.52 2.78 -39.79
N PHE A 651 -0.71 2.34 -38.81
CA PHE A 651 0.72 2.07 -39.01
C PHE A 651 1.01 0.67 -39.53
N ASN A 652 0.00 -0.21 -39.66
CA ASN A 652 0.14 -1.53 -40.24
C ASN A 652 0.30 -1.43 -41.76
N LYS A 653 1.52 -1.14 -42.20
CA LYS A 653 1.92 -0.98 -43.60
C LYS A 653 2.95 -2.04 -43.98
N PRO A 654 3.07 -2.41 -45.27
CA PRO A 654 4.13 -3.30 -45.72
C PRO A 654 5.51 -2.79 -45.28
N GLY A 655 6.28 -3.64 -44.59
CA GLY A 655 7.60 -3.28 -44.06
C GLY A 655 7.61 -2.57 -42.70
N ALA A 656 6.49 -2.57 -41.96
CA ALA A 656 6.45 -2.01 -40.61
C ALA A 656 7.44 -2.73 -39.66
N LEU A 657 8.23 -1.95 -38.93
CA LEU A 657 9.23 -2.42 -37.95
C LEU A 657 8.79 -2.19 -36.50
N CYS A 658 7.51 -1.86 -36.27
CA CYS A 658 6.99 -1.52 -34.95
C CYS A 658 6.73 -2.75 -34.06
N GLN A 659 6.56 -3.93 -34.65
CA GLN A 659 6.27 -5.16 -33.92
C GLN A 659 7.56 -5.84 -33.44
N ARG A 660 7.58 -6.20 -32.15
CA ARG A 660 8.64 -7.02 -31.56
C ARG A 660 8.01 -8.29 -30.99
N SER A 661 8.22 -9.42 -31.66
CA SER A 661 7.75 -10.72 -31.17
C SER A 661 8.68 -11.24 -30.08
N MET A 662 8.13 -11.57 -28.91
CA MET A 662 8.86 -12.12 -27.77
C MET A 662 8.12 -13.35 -27.24
N ALA A 663 8.86 -14.40 -26.93
CA ALA A 663 8.29 -15.61 -26.36
C ALA A 663 8.21 -15.51 -24.84
N TRP A 664 7.13 -16.02 -24.27
CA TRP A 664 6.97 -16.26 -22.83
C TRP A 664 6.29 -17.61 -22.62
N MET A 665 6.43 -18.19 -21.43
CA MET A 665 5.90 -19.51 -21.12
C MET A 665 4.86 -19.38 -20.01
N MET A 666 3.61 -19.65 -20.38
CA MET A 666 2.50 -19.76 -19.46
C MET A 666 2.61 -21.06 -18.65
N ARG A 667 2.20 -21.01 -17.39
CA ARG A 667 2.11 -22.17 -16.50
C ARG A 667 0.74 -22.18 -15.87
N GLU A 668 0.00 -23.24 -16.13
CA GLU A 668 -1.34 -23.44 -15.60
C GLU A 668 -1.34 -24.64 -14.65
N GLU A 669 -2.10 -24.52 -13.57
CA GLU A 669 -2.53 -25.68 -12.78
C GLU A 669 -4.06 -25.72 -12.81
N TYR A 670 -4.61 -26.87 -13.19
CA TYR A 670 -6.06 -27.04 -13.33
C TYR A 670 -6.55 -28.29 -12.60
N MET A 671 -7.86 -28.35 -12.36
CA MET A 671 -8.50 -29.50 -11.75
C MET A 671 -8.82 -30.55 -12.83
N PRO A 672 -8.42 -31.84 -12.67
CA PRO A 672 -8.57 -32.86 -13.71
C PRO A 672 -10.00 -33.15 -14.19
N ALA A 673 -11.02 -32.70 -13.44
CA ALA A 673 -12.41 -32.91 -13.79
C ALA A 673 -12.77 -32.17 -15.08
N SER A 674 -13.47 -32.85 -15.97
CA SER A 674 -13.97 -32.31 -17.23
C SER A 674 -15.10 -31.29 -16.99
N ARG A 675 -15.38 -30.47 -18.00
CA ARG A 675 -16.49 -29.50 -18.00
C ARG A 675 -17.83 -30.12 -17.58
N ASN A 676 -18.13 -31.32 -18.07
CA ASN A 676 -19.39 -32.02 -17.77
C ASN A 676 -19.50 -32.43 -16.29
N GLU A 677 -18.39 -32.87 -15.69
CA GLU A 677 -18.35 -33.25 -14.28
C GLU A 677 -18.43 -32.01 -13.37
N TYR A 678 -17.79 -30.92 -13.78
CA TYR A 678 -17.91 -29.63 -13.10
C TYR A 678 -19.35 -29.12 -13.13
N GLN A 679 -20.01 -29.12 -14.29
CA GLN A 679 -21.43 -28.74 -14.42
C GLN A 679 -22.35 -29.61 -13.56
N ARG A 680 -22.08 -30.92 -13.45
CA ARG A 680 -22.84 -31.81 -12.57
C ARG A 680 -22.70 -31.41 -11.10
N ILE A 681 -21.52 -30.95 -10.68
CA ILE A 681 -21.30 -30.43 -9.33
C ILE A 681 -22.04 -29.12 -9.11
N GLN A 682 -22.06 -28.23 -10.10
CA GLN A 682 -22.84 -26.98 -10.01
C GLN A 682 -24.33 -27.28 -9.83
N GLN A 683 -24.90 -28.16 -10.65
CA GLN A 683 -26.30 -28.60 -10.52
C GLN A 683 -26.60 -29.23 -9.15
N GLN A 684 -25.65 -29.99 -8.60
CA GLN A 684 -25.81 -30.54 -7.25
C GLN A 684 -25.88 -29.41 -6.22
N LEU A 685 -24.96 -28.44 -6.26
CA LEU A 685 -24.92 -27.31 -5.33
C LEU A 685 -26.16 -26.42 -5.42
N GLU A 686 -26.74 -26.26 -6.61
CA GLU A 686 -28.00 -25.49 -6.80
C GLU A 686 -29.18 -26.06 -6.02
N THR A 687 -29.19 -27.37 -5.77
CA THR A 687 -30.25 -28.05 -4.99
C THR A 687 -30.01 -28.02 -3.48
N GLU A 688 -28.80 -27.65 -3.03
CA GLU A 688 -28.41 -27.63 -1.62
C GLU A 688 -28.82 -26.32 -0.91
N LYS A 689 -28.90 -26.39 0.42
CA LYS A 689 -29.14 -25.23 1.30
C LYS A 689 -27.90 -24.91 2.12
N PHE A 690 -27.61 -23.63 2.27
CA PHE A 690 -26.40 -23.12 2.90
C PHE A 690 -26.72 -22.34 4.18
N PRO A 691 -25.76 -22.20 5.12
CA PRO A 691 -25.94 -21.43 6.34
C PRO A 691 -26.40 -19.98 6.08
N PRO A 692 -27.13 -19.38 7.04
CA PRO A 692 -27.55 -17.99 6.95
C PRO A 692 -26.34 -17.04 6.93
N ALA A 693 -26.52 -15.87 6.31
CA ALA A 693 -25.49 -14.83 6.29
C ALA A 693 -25.19 -14.26 7.70
N PHE A 694 -26.20 -14.28 8.59
CA PHE A 694 -26.08 -13.84 9.96
C PHE A 694 -26.55 -14.94 10.93
N PRO A 695 -25.94 -15.06 12.13
CA PRO A 695 -26.37 -16.02 13.13
C PRO A 695 -27.88 -15.92 13.42
N GLY A 696 -28.60 -17.04 13.33
CA GLY A 696 -30.04 -17.12 13.59
C GLY A 696 -30.97 -16.81 12.40
N GLY A 697 -30.43 -16.52 11.22
CA GLY A 697 -31.23 -16.32 9.99
C GLY A 697 -31.71 -17.62 9.31
N PRO A 698 -32.55 -17.52 8.25
CA PRO A 698 -32.97 -18.67 7.46
C PRO A 698 -31.85 -19.19 6.54
N PRO A 699 -31.85 -20.49 6.20
CA PRO A 699 -30.88 -21.06 5.26
C PRO A 699 -31.05 -20.46 3.86
N ARG A 700 -29.93 -20.26 3.16
CA ARG A 700 -29.84 -19.63 1.84
C ARG A 700 -29.76 -20.67 0.72
N ALA A 701 -30.33 -20.37 -0.44
CA ALA A 701 -30.10 -21.14 -1.66
C ALA A 701 -28.80 -20.72 -2.35
N PHE A 702 -28.23 -21.55 -3.22
CA PHE A 702 -26.95 -21.29 -3.89
C PHE A 702 -26.91 -19.93 -4.62
N HIS A 703 -27.95 -19.60 -5.38
CA HIS A 703 -28.05 -18.33 -6.13
C HIS A 703 -28.13 -17.08 -5.24
N GLN A 704 -28.41 -17.24 -3.94
CA GLN A 704 -28.45 -16.15 -2.95
C GLN A 704 -27.08 -15.89 -2.30
N LEU A 705 -26.10 -16.76 -2.54
CA LEU A 705 -24.73 -16.58 -2.10
C LEU A 705 -24.02 -15.56 -3.01
N SER A 706 -23.00 -14.89 -2.49
CA SER A 706 -22.09 -14.08 -3.31
C SER A 706 -21.37 -14.94 -4.34
N ARG A 707 -20.92 -14.35 -5.45
CA ARG A 707 -20.15 -15.08 -6.48
C ARG A 707 -18.88 -15.73 -5.91
N GLN A 708 -18.22 -15.08 -4.97
CA GLN A 708 -17.06 -15.63 -4.26
C GLN A 708 -17.46 -16.89 -3.46
N GLU A 709 -18.49 -16.81 -2.62
CA GLU A 709 -18.96 -17.96 -1.83
C GLU A 709 -19.37 -19.13 -2.75
N GLN A 710 -20.06 -18.85 -3.86
CA GLN A 710 -20.42 -19.85 -4.86
C GLN A 710 -19.18 -20.53 -5.43
N ALA A 711 -18.19 -19.73 -5.85
CA ALA A 711 -16.96 -20.23 -6.45
C ALA A 711 -16.13 -21.08 -5.47
N ASP A 712 -16.03 -20.66 -4.22
CA ASP A 712 -15.30 -21.37 -3.16
C ASP A 712 -15.95 -22.73 -2.85
N LEU A 713 -17.29 -22.77 -2.80
CA LEU A 713 -18.04 -24.01 -2.59
C LEU A 713 -17.90 -24.97 -3.76
N GLU A 714 -17.99 -24.46 -4.98
CA GLU A 714 -17.74 -25.20 -6.21
C GLU A 714 -16.34 -25.81 -6.23
N LYS A 715 -15.30 -24.99 -6.02
CA LYS A 715 -13.89 -25.43 -5.99
C LYS A 715 -13.65 -26.44 -4.87
N LYS A 716 -14.25 -26.25 -3.69
CA LYS A 716 -14.18 -27.21 -2.57
C LYS A 716 -14.84 -28.55 -2.90
N ARG A 717 -16.02 -28.55 -3.52
CA ARG A 717 -16.72 -29.79 -3.90
C ARG A 717 -15.99 -30.52 -5.02
N LEU A 718 -15.53 -29.78 -6.02
CA LEU A 718 -14.71 -30.28 -7.12
C LEU A 718 -13.39 -30.88 -6.60
N SER A 719 -12.78 -30.29 -5.57
CA SER A 719 -11.55 -30.80 -4.95
C SER A 719 -11.74 -32.19 -4.34
N VAL A 720 -12.86 -32.40 -3.65
CA VAL A 720 -13.22 -33.72 -3.09
C VAL A 720 -13.47 -34.72 -4.21
N TYR A 721 -14.15 -34.31 -5.27
CA TYR A 721 -14.42 -35.15 -6.44
C TYR A 721 -13.12 -35.58 -7.13
N CYS A 722 -12.21 -34.63 -7.44
CA CYS A 722 -10.93 -34.90 -8.08
C CYS A 722 -10.07 -35.87 -7.25
N ARG A 723 -9.97 -35.67 -5.93
CA ARG A 723 -9.26 -36.61 -5.04
C ARG A 723 -9.86 -38.00 -5.07
N LYS A 724 -11.18 -38.12 -5.14
CA LYS A 724 -11.87 -39.42 -5.13
C LYS A 724 -11.71 -40.17 -6.46
N VAL A 725 -11.94 -39.49 -7.58
CA VAL A 725 -12.01 -40.06 -8.93
C VAL A 725 -10.64 -40.13 -9.60
N TYR A 726 -9.87 -39.04 -9.58
CA TYR A 726 -8.59 -38.91 -10.29
C TYR A 726 -7.36 -39.20 -9.41
N LYS A 727 -7.55 -39.36 -8.09
CA LYS A 727 -6.46 -39.54 -7.10
C LYS A 727 -5.43 -38.41 -7.09
N LYS A 728 -5.76 -37.28 -7.69
CA LYS A 728 -4.96 -36.05 -7.76
C LYS A 728 -5.88 -34.85 -7.61
N LEU A 729 -5.34 -33.76 -7.07
CA LEU A 729 -6.09 -32.51 -6.91
C LEU A 729 -5.92 -31.60 -8.12
N ASN A 730 -4.66 -31.41 -8.55
CA ASN A 730 -4.28 -30.56 -9.67
C ASN A 730 -3.54 -31.39 -10.73
N ALA A 731 -3.60 -30.96 -11.98
CA ALA A 731 -2.75 -31.38 -13.07
C ALA A 731 -1.98 -30.16 -13.62
N PRO A 732 -0.70 -30.33 -14.01
CA PRO A 732 0.03 -29.29 -14.73
C PRO A 732 -0.48 -29.19 -16.17
N GLY A 733 -0.67 -27.96 -16.65
CA GLY A 733 -0.97 -27.62 -18.05
C GLY A 733 0.28 -27.35 -18.87
#